data_AF-A0A094DCV8-F1
#
_entry.id   AF-A0A094DCV8-F1
#
_cell.length_a   1.000
_cell.length_b   1.000
_cell.length_c   1.000
_cell.angle_alpha   90.00
_cell.angle_beta   90.00
_cell.angle_gamma   90.00
#
_symmetry.space_group_name_H-M   'P 1'
#
loop_
_entity.id
_entity.type
_entity.pdbx_description
1 polymer ?
#
loop_
_entity_poly.entity_id
_entity_poly.type
_entity_poly.pdbx_seq_one_letter_code
_entity_poly.pdbx_strand_id
1 'polypeptide(L)'
;MPNFPWRRGSTTEPEYSRVPNDMAMAGRLSDEEAAHPAPGAGTRTSTESLERPRPLTESTDTSSSDLSGPRFIQEDGTYRKYPWIPTRVQRYSRAVVRWVKGPQPPRRQHINPWFRSVQEAPIRLIDTYVPKKKARLALLLFFYLCWGLTFGLTLRYSQIAADIGSYGQPVAIDCGATFWSSGNSCGLQGSDCRPFEGQSLAFRCPASCAGFKVLNPRAVGTQEINYASLVIGGPPEDTSVDPRATYRGDSFLCQAAIHAGVINDSEGGCGVVSKNGEASSFTSSEANGIKSIGFDSHFPLSFVFQPDVSCSAKDMRWPLLTISVIYTSILSIFVTSPKVFFFTIFTTVFIHVGLASDPPTHSSMLDLLQILVSRFLPAMFVAFVFYTFAIRRTLLNLTAQIDKTVLWLGGCWVGSLTNYTFDFIPIQRLTPHDLEQQPGAKAALAFIAILLLAIVAQQIWSFRLEGRLVRYLGFYAIILLGIIVCICIPGLNLRIHHYILCILLIPGTSMQTRPSLLYQGILLGLFINGIARWGFDSLLQTDAALLDDAQHNSKLPTLLPPTIKLATTTASTSNSNITFTWPGLETDFDGVSILVNDVERFRGYVDDEPRNGRGFMWERQAGLDSNEYFRFAFMQGTATLDYTRAGTWTKEGKWVEMAPGPSRRVKREERGGGLLGGSSE
;
A
#
# COMPACT_ATOMS: atom_id res chain seq x y z
N MET A 1 -0.07 38.92 39.31
CA MET A 1 0.13 40.39 39.17
C MET A 1 1.60 40.64 38.86
N PRO A 2 1.98 41.59 37.99
CA PRO A 2 1.19 42.69 37.39
C PRO A 2 0.83 42.41 35.91
N ASN A 3 -0.44 42.51 35.53
CA ASN A 3 -1.20 43.68 35.00
C ASN A 3 -1.22 43.71 33.45
N PHE A 4 -2.25 43.12 32.83
CA PHE A 4 -3.43 43.78 32.21
C PHE A 4 -3.17 44.21 30.73
N PRO A 5 -4.19 44.38 29.85
CA PRO A 5 -5.22 43.41 29.45
C PRO A 5 -5.58 43.45 27.94
N TRP A 6 -6.42 42.50 27.54
CA TRP A 6 -7.27 42.61 26.34
C TRP A 6 -8.27 43.78 26.44
N ARG A 7 -8.45 44.53 25.34
CA ARG A 7 -9.63 45.39 25.12
C ARG A 7 -10.24 45.15 23.73
N ARG A 8 -11.58 45.06 23.74
CA ARG A 8 -12.51 45.06 22.60
C ARG A 8 -12.78 46.49 22.11
N GLY A 9 -13.10 46.65 20.83
CA GLY A 9 -13.73 47.84 20.20
C GLY A 9 -13.41 47.89 18.70
N SER A 10 -14.27 47.38 17.82
CA SER A 10 -15.38 48.07 17.12
C SER A 10 -14.94 49.12 16.08
N THR A 11 -15.18 48.77 14.81
CA THR A 11 -15.66 49.62 13.70
C THR A 11 -15.01 50.99 13.45
N THR A 12 -14.31 51.11 12.32
CA THR A 12 -14.54 52.13 11.27
C THR A 12 -13.82 51.73 9.97
N GLU A 13 -14.47 51.99 8.83
CA GLU A 13 -13.95 51.86 7.46
C GLU A 13 -12.70 52.75 7.22
N PRO A 14 -11.93 52.51 6.15
CA PRO A 14 -12.19 53.29 4.94
C PRO A 14 -12.09 52.52 3.61
N GLU A 15 -12.80 53.13 2.67
CA GLU A 15 -12.96 52.90 1.25
C GLU A 15 -11.68 52.84 0.38
N TYR A 16 -11.87 52.14 -0.76
CA TYR A 16 -11.29 52.32 -2.09
C TYR A 16 -9.79 52.01 -2.35
N SER A 17 -9.57 50.91 -3.09
CA SER A 17 -8.98 51.02 -4.44
C SER A 17 -9.35 49.82 -5.32
N ARG A 18 -9.85 50.13 -6.52
CA ARG A 18 -10.26 49.19 -7.59
C ARG A 18 -9.04 48.63 -8.31
N VAL A 19 -9.05 47.33 -8.61
CA VAL A 19 -8.34 46.73 -9.76
C VAL A 19 -9.27 45.70 -10.42
N PRO A 20 -9.32 45.60 -11.77
CA PRO A 20 -10.49 45.09 -12.51
C PRO A 20 -10.56 43.56 -12.65
N ASN A 21 -11.80 43.06 -12.69
CA ASN A 21 -12.19 41.71 -13.09
C ASN A 21 -12.04 41.52 -14.61
N ASP A 22 -11.19 40.59 -15.03
CA ASP A 22 -11.23 39.99 -16.36
C ASP A 22 -11.16 38.45 -16.25
N MET A 23 -12.31 37.83 -16.00
CA MET A 23 -12.56 36.41 -16.30
C MET A 23 -14.05 36.19 -16.54
N ALA A 24 -14.54 36.59 -17.72
CA ALA A 24 -15.87 36.24 -18.19
C ALA A 24 -15.93 36.19 -19.73
N MET A 25 -15.38 35.14 -20.32
CA MET A 25 -15.68 34.76 -21.72
C MET A 25 -15.64 33.23 -21.87
N ALA A 26 -16.73 32.56 -21.53
CA ALA A 26 -17.10 31.24 -22.03
C ALA A 26 -18.54 30.93 -21.64
N GLY A 27 -19.50 31.42 -22.44
CA GLY A 27 -20.91 31.07 -22.24
C GLY A 27 -21.86 31.94 -23.02
N ARG A 28 -21.98 31.68 -24.33
CA ARG A 28 -23.14 31.98 -25.18
C ARG A 28 -22.83 31.43 -26.57
N LEU A 29 -23.50 30.34 -26.94
CA LEU A 29 -23.82 29.90 -28.31
C LEU A 29 -24.46 28.51 -28.20
N SER A 30 -25.74 28.48 -27.88
CA SER A 30 -26.65 27.37 -28.17
C SER A 30 -28.06 27.86 -27.89
N ASP A 31 -28.82 28.04 -28.97
CA ASP A 31 -30.26 28.21 -29.19
C ASP A 31 -30.26 29.00 -30.53
N GLU A 32 -30.70 28.50 -31.67
CA GLU A 32 -32.01 27.92 -31.98
C GLU A 32 -31.97 27.23 -33.36
N GLU A 33 -33.09 26.62 -33.73
CA GLU A 33 -33.48 26.11 -35.07
C GLU A 33 -33.21 24.63 -35.42
N ALA A 34 -34.17 23.79 -35.03
CA ALA A 34 -34.53 22.58 -35.75
C ALA A 34 -36.06 22.54 -35.94
N ALA A 35 -36.54 22.61 -37.19
CA ALA A 35 -37.90 22.21 -37.55
C ALA A 35 -37.95 21.59 -38.96
N HIS A 36 -38.75 20.54 -39.06
CA HIS A 36 -38.90 19.53 -40.12
C HIS A 36 -39.77 19.99 -41.34
N PRO A 37 -39.92 19.17 -42.41
CA PRO A 37 -40.24 19.63 -43.77
C PRO A 37 -41.68 19.35 -44.30
N ALA A 38 -41.99 20.03 -45.42
CA ALA A 38 -42.93 19.72 -46.54
C ALA A 38 -44.47 19.87 -46.34
N PRO A 39 -45.32 19.92 -47.41
CA PRO A 39 -45.18 20.36 -48.81
C PRO A 39 -46.34 21.30 -49.30
N GLY A 40 -46.22 21.92 -50.49
CA GLY A 40 -47.33 22.65 -51.13
C GLY A 40 -47.08 23.02 -52.60
N ALA A 41 -48.09 22.83 -53.45
CA ALA A 41 -48.04 22.68 -54.90
C ALA A 41 -48.27 23.98 -55.73
N GLY A 42 -47.95 23.91 -57.03
CA GLY A 42 -48.42 24.79 -58.12
C GLY A 42 -47.67 26.13 -58.22
N THR A 43 -47.32 26.71 -59.38
CA THR A 43 -47.98 26.69 -60.69
C THR A 43 -46.98 27.20 -61.76
N ARG A 44 -47.11 26.71 -63.00
CA ARG A 44 -46.41 27.13 -64.24
C ARG A 44 -46.77 28.57 -64.66
N THR A 45 -45.86 29.24 -65.38
CA THR A 45 -45.98 29.77 -66.80
C THR A 45 -44.78 30.66 -67.16
N SER A 46 -43.98 30.30 -68.17
CA SER A 46 -43.89 30.84 -69.57
C SER A 46 -42.79 31.93 -69.73
N THR A 47 -41.60 31.64 -70.29
CA THR A 47 -41.17 31.75 -71.72
C THR A 47 -41.30 33.14 -72.38
N GLU A 48 -40.16 33.76 -72.70
CA GLU A 48 -39.80 34.52 -73.93
C GLU A 48 -38.32 34.98 -73.81
N SER A 49 -37.39 34.56 -74.69
CA SER A 49 -36.92 35.22 -75.95
C SER A 49 -35.97 36.42 -75.64
N LEU A 50 -34.85 36.76 -76.29
CA LEU A 50 -34.26 36.56 -77.62
C LEU A 50 -32.78 37.06 -77.64
N GLU A 51 -32.00 36.52 -78.59
CA GLU A 51 -30.88 37.14 -79.35
C GLU A 51 -29.48 37.49 -78.73
N ARG A 52 -28.45 37.23 -79.56
CA ARG A 52 -26.99 37.50 -79.44
C ARG A 52 -26.62 38.64 -80.42
N PRO A 53 -25.43 39.31 -80.40
CA PRO A 53 -24.18 38.75 -80.99
C PRO A 53 -22.83 39.20 -80.34
N ARG A 54 -21.74 38.46 -80.65
CA ARG A 54 -20.30 38.77 -80.39
C ARG A 54 -19.76 39.85 -81.36
N PRO A 55 -18.52 40.37 -81.20
CA PRO A 55 -17.31 39.81 -81.88
C PRO A 55 -16.00 39.88 -81.02
N LEU A 56 -15.15 38.84 -81.00
CA LEU A 56 -13.89 38.59 -81.76
C LEU A 56 -12.63 39.35 -81.30
N THR A 57 -11.60 38.58 -80.90
CA THR A 57 -10.21 38.49 -81.44
C THR A 57 -9.52 37.34 -80.69
N GLU A 58 -9.23 36.18 -81.31
CA GLU A 58 -7.99 35.83 -82.04
C GLU A 58 -6.73 35.96 -81.18
N SER A 59 -5.80 35.00 -81.09
CA SER A 59 -5.56 33.76 -81.85
C SER A 59 -4.39 32.97 -81.22
N THR A 60 -4.44 31.63 -81.34
CA THR A 60 -3.37 30.66 -81.73
C THR A 60 -1.97 30.68 -81.05
N ASP A 61 -1.24 29.59 -80.80
CA ASP A 61 -1.42 28.16 -81.11
C ASP A 61 -0.27 27.33 -80.48
N THR A 62 -0.55 26.06 -80.14
CA THR A 62 0.29 24.83 -80.30
C THR A 62 1.71 24.75 -79.68
N SER A 63 2.31 23.61 -79.28
CA SER A 63 1.98 22.18 -79.27
C SER A 63 2.99 21.40 -78.38
N SER A 64 2.53 20.24 -77.88
CA SER A 64 3.25 18.98 -77.60
C SER A 64 4.49 18.94 -76.70
N SER A 65 4.43 18.15 -75.63
CA SER A 65 5.04 16.80 -75.63
C SER A 65 4.82 16.07 -74.30
N ASP A 66 4.19 14.90 -74.41
CA ASP A 66 4.22 13.83 -73.41
C ASP A 66 5.65 13.37 -73.18
N LEU A 67 6.10 13.36 -71.92
CA LEU A 67 7.14 12.47 -71.42
C LEU A 67 6.83 12.13 -69.95
N SER A 68 6.14 11.00 -69.77
CA SER A 68 5.99 10.33 -68.48
C SER A 68 7.36 9.88 -67.98
N GLY A 69 7.95 10.65 -67.07
CA GLY A 69 9.08 10.19 -66.25
C GLY A 69 8.60 9.26 -65.13
N PRO A 70 9.40 8.25 -64.71
CA PRO A 70 9.04 7.40 -63.60
C PRO A 70 8.86 8.24 -62.33
N ARG A 71 7.74 8.02 -61.61
CA ARG A 71 7.28 8.75 -60.41
C ARG A 71 8.30 8.88 -59.26
N PHE A 72 9.45 8.21 -59.36
CA PHE A 72 10.56 8.31 -58.42
C PHE A 72 11.39 9.59 -58.57
N ILE A 73 11.47 10.20 -59.76
CA ILE A 73 12.33 11.38 -60.01
C ILE A 73 11.60 12.71 -59.72
N GLN A 74 10.26 12.72 -59.65
CA GLN A 74 9.49 13.96 -59.48
C GLN A 74 9.28 14.40 -58.02
N GLU A 75 9.72 13.61 -57.02
CA GLU A 75 9.65 13.98 -55.60
C GLU A 75 10.91 14.72 -55.06
N ASP A 76 11.99 14.82 -55.84
CA ASP A 76 13.25 15.41 -55.38
C ASP A 76 13.28 16.96 -55.39
N GLY A 77 12.20 17.61 -55.84
CA GLY A 77 12.08 19.08 -55.85
C GLY A 77 11.67 19.73 -54.53
N THR A 78 11.51 18.98 -53.43
CA THR A 78 11.17 19.58 -52.13
C THR A 78 12.42 19.88 -51.32
N TYR A 79 12.67 21.18 -51.12
CA TYR A 79 13.74 21.75 -50.28
C TYR A 79 14.01 20.86 -49.04
N ARG A 80 15.14 20.14 -49.03
CA ARG A 80 15.52 19.28 -47.90
C ARG A 80 15.87 20.15 -46.70
N LYS A 81 14.92 20.28 -45.76
CA LYS A 81 15.12 21.03 -44.51
C LYS A 81 16.35 20.57 -43.71
N TYR A 82 16.77 19.31 -43.85
CA TYR A 82 17.95 18.72 -43.20
C TYR A 82 18.70 17.77 -44.16
N PRO A 83 19.75 18.21 -44.86
CA PRO A 83 20.44 17.41 -45.88
C PRO A 83 21.28 16.26 -45.32
N TRP A 84 21.64 16.29 -44.02
CA TRP A 84 22.46 15.26 -43.36
C TRP A 84 21.69 14.00 -42.92
N ILE A 85 20.36 13.98 -43.01
CA ILE A 85 19.55 12.84 -42.58
C ILE A 85 19.32 11.90 -43.77
N PRO A 86 19.64 10.59 -43.66
CA PRO A 86 19.37 9.63 -44.73
C PRO A 86 17.90 9.61 -45.15
N THR A 87 17.63 9.50 -46.45
CA THR A 87 16.27 9.54 -47.03
C THR A 87 15.31 8.51 -46.43
N ARG A 88 15.81 7.31 -46.14
CA ARG A 88 15.04 6.26 -45.46
C ARG A 88 14.60 6.73 -44.08
N VAL A 89 15.50 7.29 -43.28
CA VAL A 89 15.22 7.83 -41.93
C VAL A 89 14.23 9.00 -42.02
N GLN A 90 14.35 9.86 -43.02
CA GLN A 90 13.41 10.96 -43.24
C GLN A 90 12.00 10.46 -43.62
N ARG A 91 11.90 9.40 -44.43
CA ARG A 91 10.62 8.78 -44.80
C ARG A 91 9.96 8.09 -43.61
N TYR A 92 10.72 7.30 -42.85
CA TYR A 92 10.22 6.63 -41.64
C TYR A 92 9.82 7.64 -40.56
N SER A 93 10.62 8.68 -40.31
CA SER A 93 10.27 9.71 -39.33
C SER A 93 9.00 10.48 -39.69
N ARG A 94 8.82 10.86 -40.97
CA ARG A 94 7.56 11.47 -41.45
C ARG A 94 6.36 10.52 -41.31
N ALA A 95 6.56 9.21 -41.52
CA ALA A 95 5.52 8.21 -41.33
C ALA A 95 5.15 8.05 -39.84
N VAL A 96 6.14 7.98 -38.95
CA VAL A 96 5.94 7.92 -37.49
C VAL A 96 5.24 9.17 -36.99
N VAL A 97 5.68 10.38 -37.39
CA VAL A 97 5.03 11.64 -36.99
C VAL A 97 3.57 11.68 -37.46
N ARG A 98 3.27 11.24 -38.69
CA ARG A 98 1.89 11.12 -39.15
C ARG A 98 1.10 10.08 -38.36
N TRP A 99 1.69 8.95 -38.03
CA TRP A 99 1.04 7.91 -37.24
C TRP A 99 0.71 8.37 -35.81
N VAL A 100 1.66 9.02 -35.12
CA VAL A 100 1.50 9.50 -33.73
C VAL A 100 0.46 10.62 -33.64
N LYS A 101 0.34 11.48 -34.66
CA LYS A 101 -0.71 12.51 -34.72
C LYS A 101 -2.12 11.93 -34.74
N GLY A 102 -2.28 10.69 -35.19
CA GLY A 102 -3.58 10.03 -35.27
C GLY A 102 -4.42 10.46 -36.47
N PRO A 103 -5.68 10.01 -36.55
CA PRO A 103 -6.59 10.35 -37.65
C PRO A 103 -7.03 11.82 -37.60
N GLN A 104 -7.30 12.40 -38.77
CA GLN A 104 -7.94 13.71 -38.93
C GLN A 104 -9.27 13.54 -39.69
N PRO A 105 -10.43 13.87 -39.10
CA PRO A 105 -10.63 14.41 -37.76
C PRO A 105 -10.39 13.36 -36.64
N PRO A 106 -10.04 13.81 -35.41
CA PRO A 106 -9.86 12.92 -34.27
C PRO A 106 -11.17 12.21 -33.91
N ARG A 107 -11.08 10.91 -33.60
CA ARG A 107 -12.24 10.07 -33.25
C ARG A 107 -12.36 10.01 -31.72
N ARG A 108 -13.27 10.82 -31.16
CA ARG A 108 -13.57 10.76 -29.72
C ARG A 108 -14.26 9.45 -29.38
N GLN A 109 -13.74 8.75 -28.37
CA GLN A 109 -14.34 7.51 -27.89
C GLN A 109 -15.50 7.85 -26.95
N HIS A 110 -16.60 7.10 -27.09
CA HIS A 110 -17.78 7.20 -26.23
C HIS A 110 -18.33 5.78 -26.00
N ILE A 111 -18.83 5.52 -24.80
CA ILE A 111 -19.37 4.21 -24.44
C ILE A 111 -20.86 4.21 -24.79
N ASN A 112 -21.22 3.42 -25.80
CA ASN A 112 -22.61 3.09 -26.06
C ASN A 112 -23.07 2.02 -25.07
N PRO A 113 -24.13 2.28 -24.27
CA PRO A 113 -24.64 1.33 -23.29
C PRO A 113 -25.15 0.06 -23.97
N TRP A 114 -24.76 -1.10 -23.45
CA TRP A 114 -25.41 -2.37 -23.81
C TRP A 114 -26.80 -2.40 -23.20
N PHE A 115 -27.81 -2.71 -24.01
CA PHE A 115 -29.23 -2.67 -23.60
C PHE A 115 -29.63 -1.31 -23.01
N ARG A 116 -29.64 -0.30 -23.88
CA ARG A 116 -29.93 1.11 -23.55
C ARG A 116 -31.13 1.29 -22.61
N SER A 117 -32.23 0.57 -22.84
CA SER A 117 -33.44 0.64 -22.02
C SER A 117 -33.20 0.35 -20.54
N VAL A 118 -32.34 -0.64 -20.24
CA VAL A 118 -32.03 -1.06 -18.87
C VAL A 118 -31.08 -0.07 -18.22
N GLN A 119 -30.05 0.37 -18.95
CA GLN A 119 -29.01 1.29 -18.45
C GLN A 119 -29.56 2.69 -18.13
N GLU A 120 -30.53 3.15 -18.93
CA GLU A 120 -31.17 4.45 -18.77
C GLU A 120 -32.41 4.39 -17.86
N ALA A 121 -32.90 3.20 -17.48
CA ALA A 121 -34.08 3.06 -16.61
C ALA A 121 -33.93 3.80 -15.26
N PRO A 122 -32.78 3.71 -14.55
CA PRO A 122 -32.60 4.44 -13.29
C PRO A 122 -32.66 5.97 -13.46
N ILE A 123 -32.12 6.47 -14.58
CA ILE A 123 -32.12 7.89 -14.92
C ILE A 123 -33.55 8.35 -15.18
N ARG A 124 -34.31 7.59 -15.99
CA ARG A 124 -35.72 7.88 -16.27
C ARG A 124 -36.57 7.84 -15.00
N LEU A 125 -36.30 6.91 -14.09
CA LEU A 125 -37.00 6.80 -12.81
C LEU A 125 -36.83 8.08 -11.98
N ILE A 126 -35.59 8.55 -11.78
CA ILE A 126 -35.35 9.74 -10.95
C ILE A 126 -35.82 11.03 -11.64
N ASP A 127 -35.76 11.08 -12.97
CA ASP A 127 -36.30 12.19 -13.75
C ASP A 127 -37.83 12.26 -13.68
N THR A 128 -38.50 11.11 -13.59
CA THR A 128 -39.97 11.03 -13.48
C THR A 128 -40.46 11.37 -12.07
N TYR A 129 -39.89 10.74 -11.03
CA TYR A 129 -40.40 10.86 -9.66
C TYR A 129 -39.81 12.03 -8.87
N VAL A 130 -38.58 12.47 -9.19
CA VAL A 130 -37.88 13.55 -8.46
C VAL A 130 -37.28 14.58 -9.44
N PRO A 131 -38.09 15.28 -10.25
CA PRO A 131 -37.59 16.19 -11.29
C PRO A 131 -36.92 17.45 -10.71
N LYS A 132 -37.38 17.94 -9.56
CA LYS A 132 -36.93 19.22 -8.99
C LYS A 132 -35.52 19.10 -8.38
N LYS A 133 -34.60 20.00 -8.73
CA LYS A 133 -33.22 20.05 -8.20
C LYS A 133 -33.15 20.09 -6.66
N LYS A 134 -34.03 20.87 -6.02
CA LYS A 134 -34.11 20.95 -4.54
C LYS A 134 -34.50 19.60 -3.91
N ALA A 135 -35.45 18.88 -4.52
CA ALA A 135 -35.86 17.56 -4.05
C ALA A 135 -34.75 16.51 -4.25
N ARG A 136 -34.01 16.58 -5.37
CA ARG A 136 -32.82 15.72 -5.58
C ARG A 136 -31.72 15.99 -4.55
N LEU A 137 -31.46 17.25 -4.23
CA LEU A 137 -30.49 17.62 -3.20
C LEU A 137 -30.94 17.12 -1.81
N ALA A 138 -32.22 17.30 -1.45
CA ALA A 138 -32.77 16.80 -0.20
C ALA A 138 -32.67 15.27 -0.09
N LEU A 139 -33.02 14.55 -1.17
CA LEU A 139 -32.90 13.09 -1.23
C LEU A 139 -31.43 12.63 -1.09
N LEU A 140 -30.50 13.34 -1.74
CA LEU A 140 -29.07 13.04 -1.63
C LEU A 140 -28.53 13.26 -0.21
N LEU A 141 -28.92 14.37 0.44
CA LEU A 141 -28.53 14.65 1.83
C LEU A 141 -29.13 13.63 2.81
N PHE A 142 -30.39 13.24 2.61
CA PHE A 142 -31.02 12.16 3.36
C PHE A 142 -30.27 10.83 3.17
N PHE A 143 -29.88 10.51 1.92
CA PHE A 143 -29.10 9.33 1.61
C PHE A 143 -27.74 9.31 2.33
N TYR A 144 -27.04 10.45 2.39
CA TYR A 144 -25.79 10.59 3.16
C TYR A 144 -26.01 10.41 4.65
N LEU A 145 -27.09 10.97 5.20
CA LEU A 145 -27.44 10.78 6.60
C LEU A 145 -27.71 9.31 6.92
N CYS A 146 -28.47 8.60 6.07
CA CYS A 146 -28.74 7.18 6.26
C CYS A 146 -27.46 6.34 6.19
N TRP A 147 -26.57 6.61 5.24
CA TRP A 147 -25.27 5.93 5.19
C TRP A 147 -24.43 6.25 6.43
N GLY A 148 -24.29 7.51 6.80
CA GLY A 148 -23.49 7.93 7.96
C GLY A 148 -24.02 7.36 9.28
N LEU A 149 -25.34 7.29 9.46
CA LEU A 149 -25.97 6.68 10.63
C LEU A 149 -25.77 5.16 10.64
N THR A 150 -26.06 4.46 9.53
CA THR A 150 -25.89 2.99 9.48
C THR A 150 -24.44 2.60 9.66
N PHE A 151 -23.52 3.22 8.92
CA PHE A 151 -22.08 2.99 9.05
C PHE A 151 -21.58 3.34 10.46
N GLY A 152 -21.94 4.52 10.99
CA GLY A 152 -21.51 4.97 12.31
C GLY A 152 -22.05 4.13 13.45
N LEU A 153 -23.32 3.69 13.40
CA LEU A 153 -23.91 2.81 14.40
C LEU A 153 -23.29 1.40 14.35
N THR A 154 -23.05 0.86 13.15
CA THR A 154 -22.38 -0.44 13.00
C THR A 154 -20.92 -0.38 13.46
N LEU A 155 -20.20 0.71 13.16
CA LEU A 155 -18.83 0.93 13.64
C LEU A 155 -18.80 1.12 15.17
N ARG A 156 -19.77 1.83 15.73
CA ARG A 156 -19.90 1.96 17.19
C ARG A 156 -20.22 0.61 17.83
N TYR A 157 -21.14 -0.16 17.26
CA TYR A 157 -21.44 -1.52 17.71
C TYR A 157 -20.19 -2.40 17.64
N SER A 158 -19.39 -2.25 16.57
CA SER A 158 -18.13 -2.99 16.45
C SER A 158 -17.17 -2.62 17.56
N GLN A 159 -17.17 -1.40 18.10
CA GLN A 159 -16.27 -0.98 19.17
C GLN A 159 -16.74 -1.34 20.57
N ILE A 160 -18.04 -1.57 20.76
CA ILE A 160 -18.60 -2.02 22.04
C ILE A 160 -18.29 -3.51 22.18
N ALA A 161 -17.08 -3.82 22.60
CA ALA A 161 -16.79 -5.14 23.16
C ALA A 161 -17.33 -5.16 24.61
N ALA A 162 -18.08 -6.20 24.94
CA ALA A 162 -18.46 -6.44 26.33
C ALA A 162 -17.18 -6.62 27.16
N ASP A 163 -17.20 -6.09 28.39
CA ASP A 163 -16.12 -6.30 29.35
C ASP A 163 -15.93 -7.81 29.60
N ILE A 164 -14.70 -8.29 29.50
CA ILE A 164 -14.39 -9.70 29.78
C ILE A 164 -14.18 -9.85 31.29
N GLY A 165 -15.28 -9.87 32.05
CA GLY A 165 -15.27 -10.13 33.49
C GLY A 165 -14.30 -9.23 34.25
N SER A 166 -13.25 -9.80 34.84
CA SER A 166 -12.22 -9.09 35.60
C SER A 166 -11.06 -8.55 34.77
N TYR A 167 -11.01 -8.82 33.46
CA TYR A 167 -9.88 -8.49 32.59
C TYR A 167 -10.06 -7.14 31.85
N GLY A 168 -11.23 -6.52 31.94
CA GLY A 168 -11.51 -5.25 31.29
C GLY A 168 -11.91 -5.39 29.83
N GLN A 169 -11.99 -4.23 29.16
CA GLN A 169 -12.35 -4.17 27.75
C GLN A 169 -11.21 -4.68 26.85
N PRO A 170 -11.52 -5.55 25.86
CA PRO A 170 -10.53 -6.04 24.90
C PRO A 170 -9.88 -4.92 24.08
N VAL A 171 -8.54 -4.94 24.02
CA VAL A 171 -7.77 -4.02 23.19
C VAL A 171 -7.64 -4.59 21.77
N ALA A 172 -7.94 -3.78 20.75
CA ALA A 172 -7.72 -4.17 19.36
C ALA A 172 -6.23 -4.22 19.06
N ILE A 173 -5.77 -5.33 18.49
CA ILE A 173 -4.37 -5.56 18.10
C ILE A 173 -4.27 -5.93 16.61
N ASP A 174 -3.15 -5.61 15.99
CA ASP A 174 -2.87 -6.00 14.59
C ASP A 174 -2.45 -7.47 14.48
N CYS A 175 -2.58 -8.06 13.28
CA CYS A 175 -2.19 -9.46 13.05
C CYS A 175 -0.70 -9.75 13.36
N GLY A 176 0.16 -8.73 13.26
CA GLY A 176 1.58 -8.82 13.57
C GLY A 176 1.96 -8.47 15.01
N ALA A 177 0.99 -8.31 15.91
CA ALA A 177 1.27 -7.97 17.30
C ALA A 177 1.98 -9.14 18.03
N THR A 178 3.05 -8.81 18.75
CA THR A 178 3.88 -9.74 19.53
C THR A 178 4.19 -9.14 20.90
N PHE A 179 4.41 -9.95 21.92
CA PHE A 179 4.91 -9.43 23.21
C PHE A 179 6.41 -9.18 23.20
N TRP A 180 7.16 -9.88 22.34
CA TRP A 180 8.58 -9.71 22.14
C TRP A 180 8.84 -9.15 20.75
N SER A 181 9.08 -7.84 20.69
CA SER A 181 9.23 -7.11 19.43
C SER A 181 10.56 -7.46 18.73
N SER A 182 10.56 -7.32 17.40
CA SER A 182 11.71 -7.67 16.55
C SER A 182 12.87 -6.67 16.71
N GLY A 183 14.05 -7.08 16.21
CA GLY A 183 15.22 -6.21 16.15
C GLY A 183 15.71 -5.68 17.49
N ASN A 184 15.80 -6.55 18.50
CA ASN A 184 16.27 -6.27 19.87
C ASN A 184 15.63 -5.07 20.57
N SER A 185 14.42 -4.68 20.19
CA SER A 185 13.72 -3.57 20.85
C SER A 185 13.27 -3.90 22.29
N CYS A 186 13.46 -5.14 22.75
CA CYS A 186 13.25 -5.53 24.15
C CYS A 186 14.44 -5.17 25.06
N GLY A 187 15.55 -4.66 24.51
CA GLY A 187 16.71 -4.24 25.28
C GLY A 187 17.51 -5.40 25.91
N LEU A 188 18.52 -5.02 26.69
CA LEU A 188 19.42 -5.95 27.37
C LEU A 188 18.64 -6.78 28.40
N GLN A 189 18.81 -8.10 28.38
CA GLN A 189 18.05 -9.05 29.21
C GLN A 189 16.53 -9.01 28.99
N GLY A 190 16.04 -8.37 27.91
CA GLY A 190 14.61 -8.17 27.67
C GLY A 190 13.95 -7.16 28.62
N SER A 191 14.71 -6.22 29.20
CA SER A 191 14.23 -5.22 30.17
C SER A 191 12.96 -4.50 29.71
N ASP A 192 12.86 -4.19 28.42
CA ASP A 192 11.83 -3.30 27.88
C ASP A 192 10.55 -4.06 27.49
N CYS A 193 10.60 -5.40 27.54
CA CYS A 193 9.45 -6.28 27.28
C CYS A 193 8.86 -6.89 28.57
N ARG A 194 9.27 -6.37 29.73
CA ARG A 194 8.71 -6.74 31.05
C ARG A 194 7.28 -6.19 31.22
N PRO A 195 6.46 -6.77 32.11
CA PRO A 195 6.73 -7.98 32.90
C PRO A 195 6.68 -9.26 32.05
N PHE A 196 7.41 -10.29 32.47
CA PHE A 196 7.43 -11.59 31.79
C PHE A 196 6.33 -12.55 32.25
N GLU A 197 5.73 -12.30 33.41
CA GLU A 197 4.73 -13.16 34.04
C GLU A 197 3.68 -12.30 34.76
N GLY A 198 2.51 -12.88 35.01
CA GLY A 198 1.50 -12.31 35.90
C GLY A 198 0.68 -11.17 35.29
N GLN A 199 0.90 -10.87 34.00
CA GLN A 199 0.10 -9.90 33.26
C GLN A 199 -0.80 -10.63 32.26
N SER A 200 -2.10 -10.37 32.36
CA SER A 200 -3.10 -10.81 31.40
C SER A 200 -3.58 -9.64 30.56
N LEU A 201 -3.86 -9.89 29.29
CA LEU A 201 -4.39 -8.92 28.34
C LEU A 201 -5.64 -9.49 27.68
N ALA A 202 -6.76 -8.79 27.81
CA ALA A 202 -7.92 -8.98 26.96
C ALA A 202 -7.61 -8.36 25.59
N PHE A 203 -7.58 -9.19 24.54
CA PHE A 203 -7.24 -8.74 23.19
C PHE A 203 -8.38 -9.01 22.22
N ARG A 204 -8.36 -8.29 21.10
CA ARG A 204 -9.22 -8.53 19.95
C ARG A 204 -8.40 -8.54 18.67
N CYS A 205 -8.57 -9.61 17.93
CA CYS A 205 -7.92 -9.82 16.64
C CYS A 205 -8.88 -9.58 15.48
N PRO A 206 -8.37 -8.99 14.40
CA PRO A 206 -9.12 -8.87 13.18
C PRO A 206 -9.29 -10.21 12.47
N ALA A 207 -10.24 -10.27 11.54
CA ALA A 207 -10.38 -11.41 10.62
C ALA A 207 -9.21 -11.48 9.62
N SER A 208 -8.98 -12.67 9.07
CA SER A 208 -7.98 -12.99 8.03
C SER A 208 -6.52 -12.81 8.46
N CYS A 209 -6.20 -13.05 9.73
CA CYS A 209 -4.83 -12.99 10.24
C CYS A 209 -3.98 -14.23 9.91
N ALA A 210 -4.58 -15.37 9.55
CA ALA A 210 -3.82 -16.59 9.20
C ALA A 210 -2.90 -16.38 7.99
N GLY A 211 -3.28 -15.48 7.06
CA GLY A 211 -2.49 -15.14 5.88
C GLY A 211 -1.31 -14.20 6.15
N PHE A 212 -1.20 -13.61 7.34
CA PHE A 212 -0.13 -12.68 7.68
C PHE A 212 1.22 -13.39 7.74
N LYS A 213 2.26 -12.80 7.15
CA LYS A 213 3.56 -13.45 6.98
C LYS A 213 4.69 -12.54 7.44
N VAL A 214 5.73 -13.17 7.95
CA VAL A 214 7.03 -12.55 8.13
C VAL A 214 7.59 -12.16 6.77
N LEU A 215 7.85 -10.86 6.55
CA LEU A 215 8.40 -10.33 5.30
C LEU A 215 9.92 -10.15 5.31
N ASN A 216 10.54 -10.18 6.51
CA ASN A 216 11.98 -10.07 6.69
C ASN A 216 12.45 -11.27 7.54
N PRO A 217 13.55 -11.94 7.18
CA PRO A 217 13.95 -13.18 7.85
C PRO A 217 14.01 -13.08 9.38
N ARG A 218 13.44 -14.09 10.05
CA ARG A 218 13.41 -14.21 11.52
C ARG A 218 14.16 -15.45 11.97
N ALA A 219 15.17 -15.24 12.79
CA ALA A 219 15.92 -16.29 13.44
C ALA A 219 15.11 -16.94 14.57
N VAL A 220 15.03 -18.28 14.57
CA VAL A 220 14.49 -19.09 15.66
C VAL A 220 15.40 -20.30 15.85
N GLY A 221 16.22 -20.32 16.91
CA GLY A 221 17.25 -21.37 17.07
C GLY A 221 18.23 -21.36 15.91
N THR A 222 18.39 -22.47 15.17
CA THR A 222 19.18 -22.52 13.92
C THR A 222 18.37 -22.20 12.65
N GLN A 223 17.05 -22.06 12.76
CA GLN A 223 16.15 -21.85 11.63
C GLN A 223 16.04 -20.37 11.27
N GLU A 224 15.76 -20.11 9.99
CA GLU A 224 15.50 -18.78 9.44
C GLU A 224 14.13 -18.79 8.76
N ILE A 225 13.16 -18.10 9.36
CA ILE A 225 11.76 -18.09 8.96
C ILE A 225 11.53 -16.87 8.07
N ASN A 226 11.12 -17.09 6.82
CA ASN A 226 10.78 -16.03 5.87
C ASN A 226 9.54 -16.42 5.06
N TYR A 227 8.66 -15.46 4.76
CA TYR A 227 7.40 -15.67 4.02
C TYR A 227 6.45 -16.71 4.64
N ALA A 228 6.52 -16.88 5.97
CA ALA A 228 5.72 -17.84 6.74
C ALA A 228 5.15 -17.19 8.02
N SER A 229 4.21 -17.89 8.68
CA SER A 229 3.66 -17.53 9.99
C SER A 229 4.74 -17.62 11.08
N LEU A 230 4.78 -16.65 11.99
CA LEU A 230 5.66 -16.67 13.16
C LEU A 230 4.86 -17.12 14.38
N VAL A 231 4.66 -18.42 14.51
CA VAL A 231 4.04 -19.04 15.70
C VAL A 231 5.02 -20.07 16.21
N ILE A 232 5.52 -19.89 17.43
CA ILE A 232 6.56 -20.73 18.03
C ILE A 232 5.98 -21.38 19.27
N GLY A 233 5.93 -22.71 19.27
CA GLY A 233 5.25 -23.50 20.31
C GLY A 233 3.85 -23.95 19.93
N GLY A 234 3.21 -24.64 20.87
CA GLY A 234 2.01 -25.42 20.63
C GLY A 234 1.58 -26.16 21.89
N PRO A 235 0.56 -27.03 21.78
CA PRO A 235 0.20 -27.94 22.86
C PRO A 235 1.41 -28.80 23.24
N PRO A 236 1.64 -29.03 24.54
CA PRO A 236 2.74 -29.89 24.99
C PRO A 236 2.53 -31.33 24.50
N GLU A 237 3.63 -32.06 24.33
CA GLU A 237 3.58 -33.49 23.97
C GLU A 237 2.95 -34.32 25.09
N ASP A 238 3.18 -33.93 26.34
CA ASP A 238 2.57 -34.52 27.52
C ASP A 238 1.44 -33.62 28.05
N THR A 239 0.21 -34.03 27.81
CA THR A 239 -1.00 -33.31 28.25
C THR A 239 -1.34 -33.53 29.73
N SER A 240 -0.53 -34.27 30.50
CA SER A 240 -0.82 -34.62 31.90
C SER A 240 -0.59 -33.49 32.90
N VAL A 241 0.25 -32.49 32.58
CA VAL A 241 0.63 -31.40 33.49
C VAL A 241 -0.21 -30.14 33.24
N ASP A 242 -0.29 -29.68 32.00
CA ASP A 242 -1.18 -28.59 31.55
C ASP A 242 -1.50 -28.81 30.06
N PRO A 243 -2.76 -29.01 29.65
CA PRO A 243 -3.10 -29.22 28.25
C PRO A 243 -3.00 -27.93 27.40
N ARG A 244 -2.77 -26.76 28.00
CA ARG A 244 -2.74 -25.49 27.29
C ARG A 244 -1.51 -25.37 26.40
N ALA A 245 -1.74 -24.88 25.17
CA ALA A 245 -0.67 -24.55 24.26
C ALA A 245 0.16 -23.36 24.79
N THR A 246 1.47 -23.55 24.86
CA THR A 246 2.43 -22.54 25.31
C THR A 246 3.17 -21.97 24.11
N TYR A 247 3.13 -20.66 23.97
CA TYR A 247 3.74 -19.94 22.85
C TYR A 247 4.88 -19.03 23.30
N ARG A 248 5.93 -18.92 22.49
CA ARG A 248 7.06 -18.01 22.73
C ARG A 248 6.62 -16.56 22.50
N GLY A 249 7.14 -15.61 23.29
CA GLY A 249 6.70 -14.21 23.33
C GLY A 249 6.77 -13.44 22.00
N ASP A 250 7.58 -13.88 21.05
CA ASP A 250 7.73 -13.30 19.71
C ASP A 250 6.76 -13.90 18.67
N SER A 251 5.89 -14.82 19.08
CA SER A 251 4.82 -15.34 18.23
C SER A 251 3.76 -14.28 17.93
N PHE A 252 3.24 -14.25 16.70
CA PHE A 252 2.11 -13.41 16.33
C PHE A 252 0.86 -13.81 17.13
N LEU A 253 0.39 -12.91 17.98
CA LEU A 253 -0.62 -13.19 18.99
C LEU A 253 -1.95 -13.67 18.37
N CYS A 254 -2.38 -13.04 17.28
CA CYS A 254 -3.61 -13.45 16.58
C CYS A 254 -3.49 -14.82 15.89
N GLN A 255 -2.33 -15.13 15.31
CA GLN A 255 -2.10 -16.43 14.70
C GLN A 255 -1.96 -17.53 15.74
N ALA A 256 -1.29 -17.26 16.86
CA ALA A 256 -1.24 -18.17 18.00
C ALA A 256 -2.65 -18.44 18.57
N ALA A 257 -3.52 -17.42 18.60
CA ALA A 257 -4.91 -17.58 19.04
C ALA A 257 -5.74 -18.45 18.08
N ILE A 258 -5.56 -18.30 16.76
CA ILE A 258 -6.17 -19.17 15.76
C ILE A 258 -5.63 -20.60 15.91
N HIS A 259 -4.31 -20.76 16.02
CA HIS A 259 -3.66 -22.05 16.21
C HIS A 259 -4.19 -22.76 17.47
N ALA A 260 -4.35 -22.03 18.59
CA ALA A 260 -4.93 -22.53 19.83
C ALA A 260 -6.45 -22.81 19.77
N GLY A 261 -7.15 -22.40 18.70
CA GLY A 261 -8.60 -22.53 18.57
C GLY A 261 -9.42 -21.55 19.40
N VAL A 262 -8.80 -20.49 19.92
CA VAL A 262 -9.46 -19.45 20.74
C VAL A 262 -10.33 -18.55 19.86
N ILE A 263 -9.88 -18.27 18.63
CA ILE A 263 -10.59 -17.45 17.65
C ILE A 263 -10.59 -18.14 16.28
N ASN A 264 -11.48 -17.69 15.39
CA ASN A 264 -11.57 -18.18 14.01
C ASN A 264 -10.97 -17.14 13.05
N ASP A 265 -10.26 -17.60 12.02
CA ASP A 265 -9.71 -16.71 10.99
C ASP A 265 -10.79 -15.94 10.21
N SER A 266 -11.97 -16.53 9.98
CA SER A 266 -13.02 -15.94 9.15
C SER A 266 -13.75 -14.75 9.81
N GLU A 267 -13.98 -14.80 11.13
CA GLU A 267 -14.70 -13.77 11.87
C GLU A 267 -13.77 -12.92 12.78
N GLY A 268 -12.50 -13.31 12.91
CA GLY A 268 -11.63 -12.82 13.95
C GLY A 268 -12.13 -13.26 15.33
N GLY A 269 -11.88 -12.43 16.35
CA GLY A 269 -12.45 -12.66 17.67
C GLY A 269 -11.68 -11.98 18.78
N CYS A 270 -11.99 -12.37 20.01
CA CYS A 270 -11.38 -11.85 21.21
C CYS A 270 -11.12 -12.99 22.20
N GLY A 271 -10.13 -12.77 23.05
CA GLY A 271 -9.75 -13.71 24.08
C GLY A 271 -8.90 -13.05 25.14
N VAL A 272 -8.47 -13.83 26.13
CA VAL A 272 -7.53 -13.38 27.15
C VAL A 272 -6.25 -14.19 27.01
N VAL A 273 -5.15 -13.47 26.84
CA VAL A 273 -3.81 -14.05 26.87
C VAL A 273 -3.14 -13.70 28.18
N SER A 274 -2.38 -14.63 28.74
CA SER A 274 -1.63 -14.43 29.98
C SER A 274 -0.16 -14.77 29.76
N LYS A 275 0.71 -13.85 30.19
CA LYS A 275 2.15 -14.10 30.20
C LYS A 275 2.49 -15.08 31.32
N ASN A 276 3.21 -16.14 30.98
CA ASN A 276 3.47 -17.29 31.84
C ASN A 276 4.96 -17.45 32.20
N GLY A 277 5.75 -16.36 32.10
CA GLY A 277 7.16 -16.38 32.48
C GLY A 277 8.04 -17.20 31.54
N GLU A 278 9.15 -17.67 32.09
CA GLU A 278 10.12 -18.49 31.36
C GLU A 278 9.55 -19.87 31.06
N ALA A 279 9.65 -20.29 29.80
CA ALA A 279 9.32 -21.65 29.39
C ALA A 279 10.48 -22.24 28.59
N SER A 280 10.57 -23.57 28.62
CA SER A 280 11.55 -24.34 27.87
C SER A 280 10.85 -25.35 26.97
N SER A 281 11.47 -25.67 25.84
CA SER A 281 10.98 -26.65 24.86
C SER A 281 9.57 -26.34 24.32
N PHE A 282 9.53 -25.62 23.21
CA PHE A 282 8.32 -25.28 22.49
C PHE A 282 8.07 -26.32 21.39
N THR A 283 7.01 -27.10 21.52
CA THR A 283 6.65 -28.15 20.56
C THR A 283 6.07 -27.56 19.26
N SER A 284 6.48 -28.11 18.12
CA SER A 284 5.88 -27.81 16.81
C SER A 284 4.64 -28.65 16.59
N SER A 285 3.56 -28.03 16.14
CA SER A 285 2.30 -28.70 15.79
C SER A 285 1.63 -28.02 14.61
N GLU A 286 0.61 -28.66 14.05
CA GLU A 286 -0.26 -28.05 13.06
C GLU A 286 -1.71 -28.10 13.55
N ALA A 287 -2.33 -26.93 13.69
CA ALA A 287 -3.69 -26.79 14.17
C ALA A 287 -4.36 -25.59 13.49
N ASN A 288 -5.66 -25.76 13.15
CA ASN A 288 -6.50 -24.70 12.57
C ASN A 288 -5.88 -24.01 11.34
N GLY A 289 -5.15 -24.77 10.51
CA GLY A 289 -4.52 -24.26 9.27
C GLY A 289 -3.21 -23.49 9.48
N ILE A 290 -2.67 -23.47 10.70
CA ILE A 290 -1.39 -22.85 11.03
C ILE A 290 -0.41 -23.93 11.47
N LYS A 291 0.80 -23.90 10.92
CA LYS A 291 1.91 -24.75 11.36
C LYS A 291 2.84 -23.93 12.26
N SER A 292 3.02 -24.37 13.50
CA SER A 292 3.92 -23.74 14.44
C SER A 292 5.35 -24.27 14.31
N ILE A 293 6.30 -23.49 14.83
CA ILE A 293 7.73 -23.73 14.78
C ILE A 293 8.18 -24.26 16.15
N GLY A 294 9.00 -25.30 16.13
CA GLY A 294 9.59 -25.85 17.34
C GLY A 294 10.81 -25.05 17.79
N PHE A 295 11.01 -24.95 19.11
CA PHE A 295 12.20 -24.33 19.71
C PHE A 295 12.62 -25.12 20.94
N ASP A 296 13.74 -25.84 20.84
CA ASP A 296 14.27 -26.79 21.83
C ASP A 296 15.17 -26.11 22.88
N SER A 297 14.82 -24.90 23.29
CA SER A 297 15.53 -24.15 24.32
C SER A 297 14.58 -23.33 25.20
N HIS A 298 15.17 -22.62 26.15
CA HIS A 298 14.47 -21.75 27.09
C HIS A 298 14.33 -20.32 26.53
N PHE A 299 13.22 -19.67 26.85
CA PHE A 299 12.95 -18.29 26.50
C PHE A 299 12.24 -17.58 27.66
N PRO A 300 12.65 -16.34 28.04
CA PRO A 300 12.21 -15.71 29.28
C PRO A 300 10.74 -15.29 29.30
N LEU A 301 10.09 -15.23 28.13
CA LEU A 301 8.70 -14.80 28.00
C LEU A 301 7.90 -15.80 27.15
N SER A 302 6.97 -16.48 27.81
CA SER A 302 5.96 -17.31 27.17
C SER A 302 4.56 -16.78 27.48
N PHE A 303 3.58 -17.22 26.70
CA PHE A 303 2.19 -16.92 26.97
C PHE A 303 1.27 -18.09 26.65
N VAL A 304 0.13 -18.10 27.32
CA VAL A 304 -0.95 -19.07 27.19
C VAL A 304 -2.29 -18.35 27.08
N PHE A 305 -3.25 -18.98 26.42
CA PHE A 305 -4.61 -18.46 26.35
C PHE A 305 -5.46 -19.02 27.48
N GLN A 306 -6.32 -18.17 28.05
CA GLN A 306 -7.25 -18.59 29.09
C GLN A 306 -8.44 -19.31 28.48
N PRO A 307 -8.81 -20.51 28.98
CA PRO A 307 -9.98 -21.24 28.51
C PRO A 307 -11.29 -20.54 28.93
N ASP A 308 -12.39 -20.91 28.30
CA ASP A 308 -13.76 -20.54 28.68
C ASP A 308 -14.06 -19.03 28.74
N VAL A 309 -13.28 -18.23 28.01
CA VAL A 309 -13.54 -16.81 27.84
C VAL A 309 -14.68 -16.61 26.83
N SER A 310 -15.87 -16.28 27.33
CA SER A 310 -16.98 -15.88 26.46
C SER A 310 -16.80 -14.42 26.00
N CYS A 311 -16.48 -14.24 24.73
CA CYS A 311 -16.41 -12.91 24.12
C CYS A 311 -17.11 -12.92 22.76
N SER A 312 -18.16 -12.12 22.63
CA SER A 312 -19.01 -12.04 21.43
C SER A 312 -18.52 -11.00 20.41
N ALA A 313 -17.34 -10.39 20.64
CA ALA A 313 -16.85 -9.35 19.75
C ALA A 313 -16.35 -9.96 18.44
N LYS A 314 -17.13 -9.77 17.36
CA LYS A 314 -16.77 -10.15 15.99
C LYS A 314 -16.15 -9.00 15.23
N ASP A 315 -15.36 -9.30 14.22
CA ASP A 315 -14.91 -8.29 13.28
C ASP A 315 -16.07 -7.84 12.36
N MET A 316 -16.42 -6.56 12.43
CA MET A 316 -17.54 -5.99 11.66
C MET A 316 -17.11 -5.42 10.30
N ARG A 317 -15.86 -5.61 9.86
CA ARG A 317 -15.36 -5.08 8.57
C ARG A 317 -16.20 -5.53 7.38
N TRP A 318 -16.59 -6.81 7.34
CA TRP A 318 -17.34 -7.39 6.22
C TRP A 318 -18.80 -6.88 6.16
N PRO A 319 -19.53 -6.81 7.30
CA PRO A 319 -20.80 -6.09 7.36
C PRO A 319 -20.67 -4.61 6.94
N LEU A 320 -19.68 -3.88 7.45
CA LEU A 320 -19.44 -2.48 7.10
C LEU A 320 -19.15 -2.31 5.61
N LEU A 321 -18.42 -3.25 5.01
CA LEU A 321 -18.11 -3.27 3.59
C LEU A 321 -19.37 -3.50 2.77
N THR A 322 -20.18 -4.48 3.17
CA THR A 322 -21.46 -4.79 2.51
C THR A 322 -22.37 -3.56 2.49
N ILE A 323 -22.51 -2.87 3.63
CA ILE A 323 -23.26 -1.61 3.72
C ILE A 323 -22.69 -0.59 2.73
N SER A 324 -21.38 -0.34 2.77
CA SER A 324 -20.74 0.69 1.95
C SER A 324 -20.82 0.39 0.44
N VAL A 325 -20.66 -0.88 0.04
CA VAL A 325 -20.81 -1.33 -1.34
C VAL A 325 -22.25 -1.15 -1.84
N ILE A 326 -23.25 -1.51 -1.04
CA ILE A 326 -24.66 -1.33 -1.40
C ILE A 326 -24.97 0.16 -1.61
N TYR A 327 -24.61 1.01 -0.64
CA TYR A 327 -24.86 2.45 -0.73
C TYR A 327 -24.14 3.08 -1.93
N THR A 328 -22.86 2.78 -2.12
CA THR A 328 -22.10 3.31 -3.27
C THR A 328 -22.65 2.80 -4.60
N SER A 329 -23.15 1.55 -4.67
CA SER A 329 -23.76 0.99 -5.88
C SER A 329 -25.09 1.66 -6.22
N ILE A 330 -25.97 1.86 -5.23
CA ILE A 330 -27.22 2.61 -5.41
C ILE A 330 -26.92 4.03 -5.90
N LEU A 331 -26.00 4.73 -5.23
CA LEU A 331 -25.58 6.07 -5.64
C LEU A 331 -25.05 6.06 -7.08
N SER A 332 -24.19 5.11 -7.43
CA SER A 332 -23.63 4.97 -8.77
C SER A 332 -24.71 4.81 -9.82
N ILE A 333 -25.71 3.96 -9.57
CA ILE A 333 -26.78 3.67 -10.53
C ILE A 333 -27.68 4.89 -10.79
N PHE A 334 -27.98 5.68 -9.76
CA PHE A 334 -28.94 6.79 -9.87
C PHE A 334 -28.32 8.18 -10.11
N VAL A 335 -27.04 8.39 -9.78
CA VAL A 335 -26.38 9.70 -9.93
C VAL A 335 -25.74 9.86 -11.31
N THR A 336 -26.24 10.82 -12.08
CA THR A 336 -25.70 11.19 -13.40
C THR A 336 -24.62 12.27 -13.35
N SER A 337 -24.56 13.06 -12.28
CA SER A 337 -23.58 14.14 -12.12
C SER A 337 -22.19 13.56 -11.83
N PRO A 338 -21.17 13.78 -12.70
CA PRO A 338 -19.82 13.26 -12.47
C PRO A 338 -19.18 13.78 -11.19
N LYS A 339 -19.46 15.05 -10.81
CA LYS A 339 -18.93 15.67 -9.59
C LYS A 339 -19.45 14.96 -8.35
N VAL A 340 -20.78 14.84 -8.25
CA VAL A 340 -21.44 14.23 -7.09
C VAL A 340 -21.01 12.77 -6.97
N PHE A 341 -21.04 12.03 -8.08
CA PHE A 341 -20.58 10.64 -8.08
C PHE A 341 -19.13 10.51 -7.60
N PHE A 342 -18.18 11.21 -8.23
CA PHE A 342 -16.77 11.04 -7.92
C PHE A 342 -16.42 11.40 -6.47
N PHE A 343 -16.80 12.60 -6.03
CA PHE A 343 -16.40 13.07 -4.69
C PHE A 343 -17.09 12.28 -3.57
N THR A 344 -18.32 11.82 -3.78
CA THR A 344 -19.00 10.96 -2.81
C THR A 344 -18.36 9.58 -2.75
N ILE A 345 -18.10 8.93 -3.90
CA ILE A 345 -17.42 7.63 -3.89
C ILE A 345 -16.04 7.73 -3.25
N PHE A 346 -15.24 8.74 -3.63
CA PHE A 346 -13.93 8.96 -3.04
C PHE A 346 -14.01 9.11 -1.53
N THR A 347 -14.91 9.97 -1.03
CA THR A 347 -15.06 10.22 0.42
C THR A 347 -15.54 8.99 1.17
N THR A 348 -16.58 8.32 0.65
CA THR A 348 -17.13 7.10 1.27
C THR A 348 -16.12 5.96 1.32
N VAL A 349 -15.41 5.69 0.22
CA VAL A 349 -14.40 4.64 0.17
C VAL A 349 -13.20 5.00 1.05
N PHE A 350 -12.77 6.27 1.07
CA PHE A 350 -11.67 6.70 1.94
C PHE A 350 -11.99 6.52 3.43
N ILE A 351 -13.18 6.96 3.87
CA ILE A 351 -13.65 6.76 5.24
C ILE A 351 -13.78 5.27 5.55
N HIS A 352 -14.34 4.48 4.62
CA HIS A 352 -14.49 3.03 4.79
C HIS A 352 -13.13 2.36 4.99
N VAL A 353 -12.16 2.65 4.14
CA VAL A 353 -10.83 2.04 4.23
C VAL A 353 -10.15 2.41 5.54
N GLY A 354 -10.06 3.71 5.84
CA GLY A 354 -9.31 4.18 7.00
C GLY A 354 -9.98 3.93 8.35
N LEU A 355 -11.28 3.62 8.41
CA LEU A 355 -11.98 3.32 9.68
C LEU A 355 -12.37 1.85 9.85
N ALA A 356 -12.44 1.06 8.77
CA ALA A 356 -13.01 -0.28 8.84
C ALA A 356 -12.15 -1.35 8.16
N SER A 357 -11.87 -1.25 6.86
CA SER A 357 -11.30 -2.39 6.13
C SER A 357 -9.78 -2.56 6.29
N ASP A 358 -9.05 -1.45 6.41
CA ASP A 358 -7.60 -1.43 6.60
C ASP A 358 -7.19 -0.13 7.32
N PRO A 359 -7.55 0.03 8.61
CA PRO A 359 -7.20 1.22 9.38
C PRO A 359 -5.69 1.28 9.64
N PRO A 360 -5.09 2.49 9.71
CA PRO A 360 -3.73 2.64 10.21
C PRO A 360 -3.57 2.14 11.65
N THR A 361 -2.34 1.84 12.04
CA THR A 361 -1.96 1.59 13.44
C THR A 361 -2.37 2.79 14.29
N HIS A 362 -3.15 2.55 15.35
CA HIS A 362 -3.69 3.59 16.21
C HIS A 362 -3.84 3.10 17.65
N SER A 363 -3.79 4.03 18.59
CA SER A 363 -3.94 3.74 20.03
C SER A 363 -5.38 3.80 20.51
N SER A 364 -6.20 4.63 19.87
CA SER A 364 -7.61 4.85 20.23
C SER A 364 -8.42 5.29 19.02
N MET A 365 -9.75 5.28 19.13
CA MET A 365 -10.62 5.74 18.05
C MET A 365 -10.45 7.24 17.74
N LEU A 366 -10.15 8.06 18.75
CA LEU A 366 -9.89 9.49 18.54
C LEU A 366 -8.58 9.72 17.78
N ASP A 367 -7.55 8.95 18.12
CA ASP A 367 -6.27 8.92 17.40
C ASP A 367 -6.49 8.50 15.93
N LEU A 368 -7.27 7.44 15.70
CA LEU A 368 -7.64 7.01 14.34
C LEU A 368 -8.35 8.11 13.54
N LEU A 369 -9.31 8.82 14.15
CA LEU A 369 -10.00 9.93 13.51
C LEU A 369 -9.06 11.10 13.20
N GLN A 370 -8.15 11.43 14.12
CA GLN A 370 -7.11 12.44 13.90
C GLN A 370 -6.23 12.07 12.70
N ILE A 371 -5.74 10.83 12.64
CA ILE A 371 -4.93 10.32 11.52
C ILE A 371 -5.71 10.41 10.21
N LEU A 372 -6.97 9.95 10.19
CA LEU A 372 -7.81 9.98 9.00
C LEU A 372 -8.01 11.40 8.47
N VAL A 373 -8.37 12.35 9.34
CA VAL A 373 -8.61 13.75 8.96
C VAL A 373 -7.33 14.40 8.42
N SER A 374 -6.17 14.12 9.05
CA SER A 374 -4.87 14.64 8.59
C SER A 374 -4.53 14.19 7.16
N ARG A 375 -4.91 12.98 6.79
CA ARG A 375 -4.64 12.37 5.47
C ARG A 375 -5.69 12.76 4.44
N PHE A 376 -6.93 12.98 4.86
CA PHE A 376 -8.06 13.25 3.96
C PHE A 376 -7.91 14.56 3.19
N LEU A 377 -7.52 15.67 3.84
CA LEU A 377 -7.47 16.98 3.18
C LEU A 377 -6.48 17.03 2.00
N PRO A 378 -5.20 16.62 2.14
CA PRO A 378 -4.30 16.56 0.99
C PRO A 378 -4.77 15.54 -0.06
N ALA A 379 -5.33 14.40 0.36
CA ALA A 379 -5.89 13.41 -0.55
C ALA A 379 -7.04 13.98 -1.39
N MET A 380 -7.90 14.81 -0.80
CA MET A 380 -8.99 15.49 -1.49
C MET A 380 -8.49 16.51 -2.51
N PHE A 381 -7.38 17.20 -2.24
CA PHE A 381 -6.74 18.07 -3.23
C PHE A 381 -6.26 17.26 -4.44
N VAL A 382 -5.58 16.13 -4.22
CA VAL A 382 -5.16 15.23 -5.30
C VAL A 382 -6.38 14.66 -6.05
N ALA A 383 -7.44 14.27 -5.34
CA ALA A 383 -8.69 13.81 -5.93
C ALA A 383 -9.33 14.89 -6.82
N PHE A 384 -9.30 16.16 -6.41
CA PHE A 384 -9.76 17.29 -7.22
C PHE A 384 -8.94 17.44 -8.52
N VAL A 385 -7.63 17.27 -8.46
CA VAL A 385 -6.74 17.26 -9.64
C VAL A 385 -7.09 16.09 -10.56
N PHE A 386 -7.23 14.87 -10.02
CA PHE A 386 -7.66 13.69 -10.78
C PHE A 386 -9.00 13.91 -11.47
N TYR A 387 -9.98 14.45 -10.75
CA TYR A 387 -11.29 14.80 -11.29
C TYR A 387 -11.17 15.74 -12.47
N THR A 388 -10.47 16.85 -12.28
CA THR A 388 -10.41 17.95 -13.25
C THR A 388 -9.73 17.53 -14.55
N PHE A 389 -8.61 16.82 -14.48
CA PHE A 389 -7.78 16.53 -15.64
C PHE A 389 -8.02 15.16 -16.28
N ALA A 390 -8.49 14.16 -15.53
CA ALA A 390 -8.65 12.80 -16.02
C ALA A 390 -10.10 12.27 -15.92
N ILE A 391 -10.66 12.20 -14.72
CA ILE A 391 -11.88 11.43 -14.43
C ILE A 391 -13.14 12.13 -14.94
N ARG A 392 -13.18 13.47 -14.97
CA ARG A 392 -14.32 14.19 -15.55
C ARG A 392 -14.58 13.75 -17.00
N ARG A 393 -13.54 13.49 -17.79
CA ARG A 393 -13.66 13.14 -19.21
C ARG A 393 -14.25 11.75 -19.42
N THR A 394 -13.96 10.80 -18.55
CA THR A 394 -14.48 9.43 -18.62
C THR A 394 -15.95 9.36 -18.21
N LEU A 395 -16.36 10.20 -17.26
CA LEU A 395 -17.71 10.19 -16.68
C LEU A 395 -18.69 11.18 -17.32
N LEU A 396 -18.22 12.20 -18.04
CA LEU A 396 -19.09 13.21 -18.65
C LEU A 396 -20.05 12.55 -19.67
N ASN A 397 -21.34 12.84 -19.54
CA ASN A 397 -22.41 12.34 -20.41
C ASN A 397 -22.42 10.80 -20.57
N LEU A 398 -21.99 10.08 -19.53
CA LEU A 398 -22.04 8.62 -19.49
C LEU A 398 -23.45 8.17 -19.07
N THR A 399 -24.20 7.59 -20.01
CA THR A 399 -25.55 7.04 -19.76
C THR A 399 -25.53 5.57 -19.35
N ALA A 400 -24.39 4.89 -19.52
CA ALA A 400 -24.20 3.49 -19.15
C ALA A 400 -23.99 3.33 -17.62
N GLN A 401 -25.08 3.37 -16.85
CA GLN A 401 -25.03 3.33 -15.39
C GLN A 401 -24.51 1.99 -14.84
N ILE A 402 -24.84 0.87 -15.50
CA ILE A 402 -24.36 -0.45 -15.08
C ILE A 402 -22.88 -0.59 -15.39
N ASP A 403 -22.41 -0.20 -16.58
CA ASP A 403 -20.97 -0.20 -16.92
C ASP A 403 -20.18 0.65 -15.92
N LYS A 404 -20.67 1.86 -15.58
CA LYS A 404 -20.05 2.73 -14.58
C LYS A 404 -19.97 2.03 -13.20
N THR A 405 -21.04 1.36 -12.80
CA THR A 405 -21.13 0.70 -11.49
C THR A 405 -20.23 -0.53 -11.41
N VAL A 406 -20.29 -1.41 -12.42
CA VAL A 406 -19.50 -2.65 -12.42
C VAL A 406 -18.02 -2.38 -12.68
N LEU A 407 -17.69 -1.58 -13.71
CA LEU A 407 -16.28 -1.39 -14.10
C LEU A 407 -15.60 -0.34 -13.24
N TRP A 408 -16.17 0.86 -13.12
CA TRP A 408 -15.50 1.96 -12.44
C TRP A 408 -15.61 1.82 -10.91
N LEU A 409 -16.84 1.66 -10.37
CA LEU A 409 -17.02 1.50 -8.92
C LEU A 409 -16.52 0.14 -8.44
N GLY A 410 -16.83 -0.95 -9.17
CA GLY A 410 -16.29 -2.27 -8.84
C GLY A 410 -14.76 -2.30 -8.88
N GLY A 411 -14.14 -1.70 -9.91
CA GLY A 411 -12.70 -1.51 -9.96
C GLY A 411 -12.16 -0.71 -8.76
N CYS A 412 -12.85 0.36 -8.35
CA CYS A 412 -12.49 1.16 -7.17
C CYS A 412 -12.48 0.33 -5.89
N TRP A 413 -13.52 -0.48 -5.64
CA TRP A 413 -13.57 -1.37 -4.47
C TRP A 413 -12.48 -2.45 -4.51
N VAL A 414 -12.23 -3.04 -5.69
CA VAL A 414 -11.14 -4.01 -5.86
C VAL A 414 -9.79 -3.36 -5.54
N GLY A 415 -9.55 -2.15 -6.04
CA GLY A 415 -8.35 -1.39 -5.76
C GLY A 415 -8.20 -0.94 -4.31
N SER A 416 -9.30 -0.64 -3.61
CA SER A 416 -9.25 -0.15 -2.22
C SER A 416 -9.03 -1.26 -1.18
N LEU A 417 -9.28 -2.51 -1.55
CA LEU A 417 -9.18 -3.70 -0.70
C LEU A 417 -7.95 -4.54 -1.07
N THR A 418 -6.82 -3.89 -1.35
CA THR A 418 -5.58 -4.54 -1.83
C THR A 418 -5.15 -5.72 -0.97
N ASN A 419 -5.26 -5.55 0.35
CA ASN A 419 -4.96 -6.54 1.37
C ASN A 419 -5.79 -7.84 1.23
N TYR A 420 -6.88 -7.82 0.46
CA TYR A 420 -7.68 -9.00 0.15
C TYR A 420 -7.67 -9.37 -1.33
N THR A 421 -7.49 -8.39 -2.23
CA THR A 421 -7.64 -8.58 -3.68
C THR A 421 -6.35 -8.77 -4.44
N PHE A 422 -5.20 -8.38 -3.90
CA PHE A 422 -3.90 -8.52 -4.56
C PHE A 422 -2.87 -9.28 -3.71
N ASP A 423 -3.09 -9.47 -2.41
CA ASP A 423 -2.16 -10.18 -1.52
C ASP A 423 -1.95 -11.67 -1.86
N PHE A 424 -2.88 -12.28 -2.62
CA PHE A 424 -2.70 -13.65 -3.10
C PHE A 424 -1.63 -13.76 -4.20
N ILE A 425 -1.26 -12.64 -4.83
CA ILE A 425 -0.23 -12.63 -5.86
C ILE A 425 1.13 -12.77 -5.15
N PRO A 426 1.93 -13.81 -5.46
CA PRO A 426 3.20 -14.09 -4.79
C PRO A 426 4.30 -13.12 -5.26
N ILE A 427 4.12 -11.82 -5.04
CA ILE A 427 5.09 -10.77 -5.36
C ILE A 427 5.02 -9.72 -4.25
N GLN A 428 5.76 -9.98 -3.16
CA GLN A 428 5.87 -9.01 -2.07
C GLN A 428 6.93 -7.93 -2.39
N ARG A 429 8.00 -8.33 -3.09
CA ARG A 429 9.13 -7.46 -3.46
C ARG A 429 9.66 -7.87 -4.83
N LEU A 430 10.15 -6.90 -5.59
CA LEU A 430 10.72 -7.10 -6.93
C LEU A 430 12.23 -7.35 -6.90
N THR A 431 12.79 -7.81 -5.77
CA THR A 431 14.22 -8.12 -5.68
C THR A 431 14.50 -9.51 -6.28
N PRO A 432 15.67 -9.74 -6.89
CA PRO A 432 16.02 -11.06 -7.42
C PRO A 432 15.93 -12.17 -6.38
N HIS A 433 16.38 -11.91 -5.15
CA HIS A 433 16.37 -12.86 -4.05
C HIS A 433 14.94 -13.27 -3.63
N ASP A 434 14.04 -12.29 -3.51
CA ASP A 434 12.65 -12.55 -3.11
C ASP A 434 11.87 -13.32 -4.19
N LEU A 435 12.15 -13.04 -5.46
CA LEU A 435 11.55 -13.76 -6.60
C LEU A 435 12.02 -15.22 -6.71
N GLU A 436 13.17 -15.56 -6.11
CA GLU A 436 13.67 -16.94 -6.06
C GLU A 436 13.09 -17.72 -4.88
N GLN A 437 12.88 -17.06 -3.74
CA GLN A 437 12.34 -17.71 -2.53
C GLN A 437 10.83 -17.93 -2.59
N GLN A 438 10.09 -17.09 -3.32
CA GLN A 438 8.63 -17.20 -3.41
C GLN A 438 8.18 -18.14 -4.54
N PRO A 439 7.47 -19.24 -4.23
CA PRO A 439 6.96 -20.15 -5.26
C PRO A 439 5.93 -19.43 -6.15
N GLY A 440 6.12 -19.50 -7.47
CA GLY A 440 5.21 -18.90 -8.44
C GLY A 440 5.45 -17.42 -8.75
N ALA A 441 6.35 -16.73 -8.05
CA ALA A 441 6.60 -15.29 -8.22
C ALA A 441 7.04 -14.90 -9.64
N LYS A 442 7.97 -15.67 -10.23
CA LYS A 442 8.46 -15.43 -11.60
C LYS A 442 7.35 -15.56 -12.66
N ALA A 443 6.47 -16.55 -12.51
CA ALA A 443 5.34 -16.76 -13.41
C ALA A 443 4.29 -15.66 -13.28
N ALA A 444 3.96 -15.27 -12.04
CA ALA A 444 3.05 -14.16 -11.76
C ALA A 444 3.58 -12.83 -12.33
N LEU A 445 4.88 -12.56 -12.16
CA LEU A 445 5.51 -11.35 -12.68
C LEU A 445 5.47 -11.29 -14.22
N ALA A 446 5.78 -12.41 -14.88
CA ALA A 446 5.71 -12.48 -16.35
C ALA A 446 4.29 -12.24 -16.86
N PHE A 447 3.27 -12.85 -16.23
CA PHE A 447 1.88 -12.65 -16.58
C PHE A 447 1.44 -11.19 -16.41
N ILE A 448 1.77 -10.57 -15.26
CA ILE A 448 1.45 -9.17 -14.98
C ILE A 448 2.15 -8.25 -15.99
N ALA A 449 3.41 -8.50 -16.33
CA ALA A 449 4.14 -7.70 -17.31
C ALA A 449 3.50 -7.75 -18.70
N ILE A 450 3.09 -8.93 -19.16
CA ILE A 450 2.38 -9.11 -20.44
C ILE A 450 1.04 -8.37 -20.41
N LEU A 451 0.28 -8.50 -19.32
CA LEU A 451 -1.00 -7.82 -19.14
C LEU A 451 -0.84 -6.30 -19.17
N LEU A 452 0.13 -5.75 -18.42
CA LEU A 452 0.43 -4.32 -18.41
C LEU A 452 0.88 -3.82 -19.79
N LEU A 453 1.67 -4.58 -20.53
CA LEU A 453 2.06 -4.23 -21.89
C LEU A 453 0.84 -4.14 -22.82
N ALA A 454 -0.09 -5.10 -22.72
CA ALA A 454 -1.34 -5.09 -23.47
C ALA A 454 -2.20 -3.87 -23.10
N ILE A 455 -2.30 -3.52 -21.82
CA ILE A 455 -2.99 -2.33 -21.32
C ILE A 455 -2.36 -1.06 -21.92
N VAL A 456 -1.05 -0.91 -21.82
CA VAL A 456 -0.32 0.25 -22.35
C VAL A 456 -0.50 0.38 -23.86
N ALA A 457 -0.38 -0.72 -24.61
CA ALA A 457 -0.60 -0.73 -26.06
C ALA A 457 -2.04 -0.28 -26.42
N GLN A 458 -3.03 -0.77 -25.68
CA GLN A 458 -4.44 -0.39 -25.87
C GLN A 458 -4.67 1.10 -25.54
N GLN A 459 -4.09 1.63 -24.45
CA GLN A 459 -4.22 3.05 -24.10
C GLN A 459 -3.50 3.95 -25.11
N ILE A 460 -2.31 3.58 -25.61
CA ILE A 460 -1.61 4.30 -26.69
C ILE A 460 -2.47 4.36 -27.95
N TRP A 461 -3.08 3.24 -28.34
CA TRP A 461 -3.98 3.19 -29.49
C TRP A 461 -5.19 4.12 -29.30
N SER A 462 -5.81 4.11 -28.12
CA SER A 462 -6.94 5.00 -27.81
C SER A 462 -6.54 6.48 -27.82
N PHE A 463 -5.41 6.85 -27.22
CA PHE A 463 -4.91 8.23 -27.27
C PHE A 463 -4.58 8.69 -28.68
N ARG A 464 -4.09 7.77 -29.53
CA ARG A 464 -3.87 8.04 -30.94
C ARG A 464 -5.19 8.33 -31.66
N LEU A 465 -6.21 7.51 -31.46
CA LEU A 465 -7.52 7.70 -32.10
C LEU A 465 -8.12 9.08 -31.75
N GLU A 466 -7.94 9.54 -30.52
CA GLU A 466 -8.39 10.86 -30.08
C GLU A 466 -7.47 12.03 -30.47
N GLY A 467 -6.32 11.77 -31.10
CA GLY A 467 -5.34 12.79 -31.49
C GLY A 467 -4.61 13.44 -30.30
N ARG A 468 -4.60 12.78 -29.13
CA ARG A 468 -3.99 13.29 -27.89
C ARG A 468 -2.62 12.70 -27.57
N LEU A 469 -2.20 11.66 -28.31
CA LEU A 469 -0.99 10.87 -28.02
C LEU A 469 0.27 11.73 -27.85
N VAL A 470 0.55 12.67 -28.76
CA VAL A 470 1.77 13.53 -28.69
C VAL A 470 1.86 14.29 -27.36
N ARG A 471 0.74 14.85 -26.89
CA ARG A 471 0.72 15.64 -25.64
C ARG A 471 0.98 14.76 -24.43
N TYR A 472 0.40 13.56 -24.40
CA TYR A 472 0.62 12.62 -23.31
C TYR A 472 2.01 11.99 -23.33
N LEU A 473 2.58 11.70 -24.51
CA LEU A 473 3.99 11.31 -24.61
C LEU A 473 4.91 12.40 -24.05
N GLY A 474 4.64 13.68 -24.35
CA GLY A 474 5.39 14.80 -23.77
C GLY A 474 5.24 14.89 -22.24
N PHE A 475 4.02 14.75 -21.72
CA PHE A 475 3.74 14.72 -20.28
C PHE A 475 4.50 13.59 -19.57
N TYR A 476 4.42 12.36 -20.09
CA TYR A 476 5.12 11.22 -19.53
C TYR A 476 6.64 11.30 -19.70
N ALA A 477 7.14 11.95 -20.75
CA ALA A 477 8.57 12.22 -20.90
C ALA A 477 9.08 13.18 -19.80
N ILE A 478 8.31 14.20 -19.42
CA ILE A 478 8.65 15.11 -18.33
C ILE A 478 8.67 14.36 -16.98
N ILE A 479 7.67 13.52 -16.73
CA ILE A 479 7.65 12.66 -15.54
C ILE A 479 8.88 11.75 -15.50
N LEU A 480 9.18 11.07 -16.61
CA LEU A 480 10.32 10.17 -16.71
C LEU A 480 11.64 10.91 -16.45
N LEU A 481 11.80 12.12 -16.99
CA LEU A 481 12.95 12.96 -16.70
C LEU A 481 13.06 13.28 -15.20
N GLY A 482 11.94 13.62 -14.54
CA GLY A 482 11.91 13.83 -13.09
C GLY A 482 12.34 12.59 -12.30
N ILE A 483 11.86 11.41 -12.70
CA ILE A 483 12.27 10.12 -12.08
C ILE A 483 13.77 9.87 -12.30
N ILE A 484 14.30 10.11 -13.49
CA ILE A 484 15.74 9.97 -13.78
C ILE A 484 16.55 10.91 -12.89
N VAL A 485 16.13 12.17 -12.74
CA VAL A 485 16.77 13.13 -11.82
C VAL A 485 16.77 12.59 -10.40
N CYS A 486 15.64 12.06 -9.92
CA CYS A 486 15.52 11.43 -8.60
C CYS A 486 16.50 10.25 -8.41
N ILE A 487 16.67 9.39 -9.42
CA ILE A 487 17.60 8.24 -9.39
C ILE A 487 19.07 8.71 -9.35
N CYS A 488 19.39 9.85 -9.96
CA CYS A 488 20.75 10.37 -10.01
C CYS A 488 21.21 11.06 -8.71
N ILE A 489 20.35 11.20 -7.69
CA ILE A 489 20.73 11.84 -6.42
C ILE A 489 21.46 10.81 -5.54
N PRO A 490 22.73 11.04 -5.16
CA PRO A 490 23.50 10.09 -4.36
C PRO A 490 22.95 10.00 -2.92
N GLY A 491 22.99 8.79 -2.34
CA GLY A 491 22.56 8.53 -0.96
C GLY A 491 21.03 8.43 -0.77
N LEU A 492 20.25 8.54 -1.85
CA LEU A 492 18.81 8.33 -1.86
C LEU A 492 18.45 7.25 -2.87
N ASN A 493 17.44 6.47 -2.52
CA ASN A 493 16.88 5.43 -3.37
C ASN A 493 15.44 5.75 -3.72
N LEU A 494 15.07 5.38 -4.94
CA LEU A 494 13.71 5.56 -5.44
C LEU A 494 12.80 4.46 -4.89
N ARG A 495 11.81 4.84 -4.07
CA ARG A 495 10.74 3.94 -3.63
C ARG A 495 9.40 4.43 -4.16
N ILE A 496 8.88 3.73 -5.15
CA ILE A 496 7.60 4.07 -5.75
C ILE A 496 6.48 3.30 -5.02
N HIS A 497 5.88 3.95 -4.04
CA HIS A 497 4.65 3.46 -3.40
C HIS A 497 3.49 3.40 -4.40
N HIS A 498 2.54 2.49 -4.20
CA HIS A 498 1.42 2.29 -5.12
C HIS A 498 0.57 3.56 -5.30
N TYR A 499 0.39 4.40 -4.28
CA TYR A 499 -0.32 5.67 -4.43
C TYR A 499 0.39 6.63 -5.41
N ILE A 500 1.73 6.61 -5.46
CA ILE A 500 2.51 7.41 -6.41
C ILE A 500 2.29 6.87 -7.83
N LEU A 501 2.34 5.55 -8.01
CA LEU A 501 2.01 4.92 -9.30
C LEU A 501 0.62 5.36 -9.78
N CYS A 502 -0.37 5.42 -8.89
CA CYS A 502 -1.71 5.89 -9.23
C CYS A 502 -1.73 7.36 -9.68
N ILE A 503 -0.99 8.25 -9.02
CA ILE A 503 -0.83 9.66 -9.45
C ILE A 503 -0.28 9.73 -10.87
N LEU A 504 0.71 8.90 -11.19
CA LEU A 504 1.35 8.87 -12.52
C LEU A 504 0.43 8.26 -13.59
N LEU A 505 -0.33 7.22 -13.26
CA LEU A 505 -1.06 6.40 -14.23
C LEU A 505 -2.51 6.85 -14.47
N ILE A 506 -3.19 7.50 -13.52
CA ILE A 506 -4.57 7.98 -13.68
C ILE A 506 -4.74 8.89 -14.91
N PRO A 507 -3.85 9.86 -15.22
CA PRO A 507 -3.94 10.67 -16.44
C PRO A 507 -4.01 9.83 -17.72
N GLY A 508 -3.34 8.67 -17.72
CA GLY A 508 -3.30 7.70 -18.80
C GLY A 508 -4.61 6.98 -19.07
N THR A 509 -5.61 7.11 -18.17
CA THR A 509 -6.94 6.48 -18.30
C THR A 509 -8.05 7.48 -18.67
N SER A 510 -7.70 8.69 -19.13
CA SER A 510 -8.64 9.79 -19.38
C SER A 510 -9.52 9.66 -20.64
N MET A 511 -9.69 8.45 -21.19
CA MET A 511 -10.50 8.16 -22.38
C MET A 511 -11.77 7.43 -21.98
N GLN A 512 -12.89 7.70 -22.68
CA GLN A 512 -14.17 7.09 -22.36
C GLN A 512 -14.28 5.71 -23.06
N THR A 513 -13.52 4.75 -22.55
CA THR A 513 -13.59 3.33 -22.94
C THR A 513 -13.86 2.45 -21.73
N ARG A 514 -14.46 1.27 -21.94
CA ARG A 514 -14.71 0.30 -20.86
C ARG A 514 -13.43 -0.11 -20.11
N PRO A 515 -12.31 -0.44 -20.78
CA PRO A 515 -11.04 -0.70 -20.09
C PRO A 515 -10.56 0.50 -19.27
N SER A 516 -10.62 1.71 -19.82
CA SER A 516 -10.22 2.92 -19.09
C SER A 516 -11.09 3.17 -17.84
N LEU A 517 -12.40 2.85 -17.86
CA LEU A 517 -13.24 2.91 -16.66
C LEU A 517 -12.74 1.95 -15.57
N LEU A 518 -12.44 0.70 -15.94
CA LEU A 518 -11.95 -0.31 -15.00
C LEU A 518 -10.58 0.09 -14.42
N TYR A 519 -9.62 0.43 -15.27
CA TYR A 519 -8.27 0.82 -14.84
C TYR A 519 -8.30 2.07 -13.97
N GLN A 520 -9.13 3.05 -14.31
CA GLN A 520 -9.28 4.26 -13.52
C GLN A 520 -9.89 3.98 -12.14
N GLY A 521 -10.89 3.09 -12.07
CA GLY A 521 -11.44 2.59 -10.81
C GLY A 521 -10.36 1.94 -9.95
N ILE A 522 -9.67 0.92 -10.48
CA ILE A 522 -8.61 0.19 -9.75
C ILE A 522 -7.53 1.14 -9.25
N LEU A 523 -7.01 2.03 -10.11
CA LEU A 523 -5.98 3.00 -9.72
C LEU A 523 -6.48 3.98 -8.65
N LEU A 524 -7.74 4.42 -8.70
CA LEU A 524 -8.30 5.30 -7.67
C LEU A 524 -8.43 4.56 -6.33
N GLY A 525 -8.90 3.31 -6.36
CA GLY A 525 -8.98 2.46 -5.17
C GLY A 525 -7.60 2.24 -4.53
N LEU A 526 -6.60 1.91 -5.35
CA LEU A 526 -5.21 1.74 -4.91
C LEU A 526 -4.65 3.02 -4.27
N PHE A 527 -4.93 4.18 -4.87
CA PHE A 527 -4.57 5.47 -4.30
C PHE A 527 -5.22 5.69 -2.92
N ILE A 528 -6.53 5.42 -2.81
CA ILE A 528 -7.26 5.55 -1.55
C ILE A 528 -6.68 4.62 -0.49
N ASN A 529 -6.46 3.35 -0.81
CA ASN A 529 -5.86 2.39 0.12
C ASN A 529 -4.47 2.87 0.59
N GLY A 530 -3.60 3.24 -0.33
CA GLY A 530 -2.25 3.71 -0.01
C GLY A 530 -2.26 4.90 0.95
N ILE A 531 -3.07 5.93 0.68
CA ILE A 531 -3.10 7.12 1.53
C ILE A 531 -3.87 6.89 2.83
N ALA A 532 -5.01 6.20 2.80
CA ALA A 532 -5.81 5.98 4.00
C ALA A 532 -5.05 5.11 5.03
N ARG A 533 -4.37 4.04 4.58
CA ARG A 533 -3.61 3.12 5.45
C ARG A 533 -2.22 3.63 5.81
N TRP A 534 -1.44 4.11 4.85
CA TRP A 534 -0.02 4.44 5.04
C TRP A 534 0.25 5.94 5.12
N GLY A 535 -0.58 6.76 4.47
CA GLY A 535 -0.36 8.20 4.36
C GLY A 535 0.52 8.58 3.18
N PHE A 536 0.99 9.82 3.17
CA PHE A 536 1.92 10.32 2.16
C PHE A 536 3.36 10.07 2.61
N ASP A 537 4.02 9.12 1.98
CA ASP A 537 5.43 8.79 2.24
C ASP A 537 6.35 9.49 1.21
N SER A 538 7.66 9.46 1.44
CA SER A 538 8.63 10.00 0.50
C SER A 538 8.79 9.10 -0.74
N LEU A 539 8.97 9.73 -1.91
CA LEU A 539 9.41 9.07 -3.14
C LEU A 539 10.90 8.67 -3.07
N LEU A 540 11.68 9.43 -2.31
CA LEU A 540 13.12 9.25 -2.13
C LEU A 540 13.41 8.91 -0.68
N GLN A 541 13.95 7.72 -0.42
CA GLN A 541 14.25 7.23 0.92
C GLN A 541 15.73 6.89 1.03
N THR A 542 16.29 7.03 2.23
CA THR A 542 17.67 6.60 2.52
C THR A 542 17.74 5.06 2.58
N ASP A 543 18.94 4.49 2.44
CA ASP A 543 19.15 3.04 2.62
C ASP A 543 18.62 2.56 3.98
N ALA A 544 18.80 3.36 5.04
CA ALA A 544 18.31 3.06 6.38
C ALA A 544 16.78 2.98 6.46
N ALA A 545 16.06 3.89 5.80
CA ALA A 545 14.60 3.91 5.78
C ALA A 545 14.00 2.81 4.88
N LEU A 546 14.71 2.38 3.84
CA LEU A 546 14.27 1.30 2.95
C LEU A 546 14.35 -0.09 3.60
N LEU A 547 15.42 -0.33 4.34
CA LEU A 547 15.72 -1.67 4.85
C LEU A 547 14.89 -2.01 6.11
N ASP A 548 14.33 -1.02 6.82
CA ASP A 548 13.59 -1.20 8.09
C ASP A 548 14.30 -2.17 9.06
N ASP A 549 13.89 -3.44 9.17
CA ASP A 549 14.56 -4.47 9.96
C ASP A 549 15.16 -5.64 9.14
N ALA A 550 15.32 -5.45 7.82
CA ALA A 550 15.99 -6.38 6.91
C ALA A 550 17.53 -6.41 7.11
N GLN A 551 18.16 -7.49 6.65
CA GLN A 551 19.61 -7.72 6.77
C GLN A 551 20.41 -6.76 5.87
N HIS A 552 21.49 -6.17 6.39
CA HIS A 552 22.35 -5.20 5.68
C HIS A 552 23.55 -5.84 4.97
N ASN A 553 23.81 -7.14 5.20
CA ASN A 553 25.05 -7.82 4.81
C ASN A 553 26.31 -7.09 5.30
N SER A 554 26.23 -6.55 6.51
CA SER A 554 27.35 -5.92 7.21
C SER A 554 28.44 -6.93 7.58
N LYS A 555 29.65 -6.43 7.93
CA LYS A 555 30.73 -7.28 8.42
C LYS A 555 30.26 -8.05 9.66
N LEU A 556 30.58 -9.33 9.72
CA LEU A 556 30.19 -10.22 10.80
C LEU A 556 31.41 -10.57 11.69
N PRO A 557 31.25 -10.69 13.02
CA PRO A 557 32.32 -11.13 13.90
C PRO A 557 32.82 -12.54 13.57
N THR A 558 34.14 -12.68 13.41
CA THR A 558 34.82 -13.98 13.38
C THR A 558 35.36 -14.30 14.77
N LEU A 559 34.86 -15.36 15.40
CA LEU A 559 35.24 -15.76 16.74
C LEU A 559 36.44 -16.71 16.76
N LEU A 560 37.19 -16.69 17.85
CA LEU A 560 38.13 -17.76 18.18
C LEU A 560 37.36 -18.97 18.75
N PRO A 561 37.91 -20.20 18.66
CA PRO A 561 37.30 -21.37 19.28
C PRO A 561 36.98 -21.13 20.76
N PRO A 562 35.75 -21.40 21.22
CA PRO A 562 35.37 -21.14 22.60
C PRO A 562 36.04 -22.10 23.58
N THR A 563 36.34 -21.61 24.77
CA THR A 563 36.82 -22.46 25.88
C THR A 563 35.62 -22.95 26.68
N ILE A 564 35.44 -24.27 26.74
CA ILE A 564 34.31 -24.90 27.45
C ILE A 564 34.84 -25.59 28.71
N LYS A 565 34.23 -25.32 29.86
CA LYS A 565 34.45 -26.08 31.10
C LYS A 565 33.14 -26.76 31.49
N LEU A 566 33.13 -28.08 31.40
CA LEU A 566 31.98 -28.90 31.79
C LEU A 566 32.04 -29.23 33.28
N ALA A 567 30.89 -29.17 33.93
CA ALA A 567 30.70 -29.65 35.28
C ALA A 567 30.90 -31.18 35.35
N THR A 568 31.74 -31.66 36.27
CA THR A 568 31.95 -33.10 36.49
C THR A 568 30.79 -33.72 37.28
N THR A 569 30.36 -34.91 36.85
CA THR A 569 29.09 -35.61 37.16
C THR A 569 28.86 -36.07 38.62
N THR A 570 29.49 -35.49 39.64
CA THR A 570 29.35 -35.96 41.03
C THR A 570 28.83 -34.93 42.03
N ALA A 571 28.50 -33.70 41.61
CA ALA A 571 27.78 -32.75 42.45
C ALA A 571 26.77 -31.97 41.60
N SER A 572 25.49 -32.10 41.93
CA SER A 572 24.33 -31.42 41.34
C SER A 572 24.32 -29.89 41.53
N THR A 573 25.48 -29.29 41.78
CA THR A 573 25.67 -27.88 42.15
C THR A 573 26.73 -27.15 41.31
N SER A 574 27.40 -27.83 40.36
CA SER A 574 28.41 -27.17 39.51
C SER A 574 27.83 -26.77 38.14
N ASN A 575 27.99 -25.48 37.79
CA ASN A 575 27.58 -24.93 36.50
C ASN A 575 28.64 -25.23 35.43
N SER A 576 28.19 -25.57 34.22
CA SER A 576 29.09 -25.61 33.06
C SER A 576 29.22 -24.20 32.48
N ASN A 577 30.38 -23.84 31.93
CA ASN A 577 30.55 -22.53 31.29
C ASN A 577 31.21 -22.61 29.91
N ILE A 578 30.87 -21.63 29.08
CA ILE A 578 31.46 -21.41 27.78
C ILE A 578 31.96 -19.97 27.70
N THR A 579 33.21 -19.81 27.27
CA THR A 579 33.85 -18.49 27.15
C THR A 579 34.21 -18.22 25.70
N PHE A 580 33.69 -17.11 25.17
CA PHE A 580 33.99 -16.59 23.85
C PHE A 580 34.99 -15.45 23.93
N THR A 581 35.96 -15.46 23.03
CA THR A 581 36.93 -14.37 22.83
C THR A 581 37.05 -14.09 21.34
N TRP A 582 37.40 -12.86 21.01
CA TRP A 582 37.53 -12.39 19.63
C TRP A 582 38.80 -11.54 19.48
N PRO A 583 39.35 -11.46 18.26
CA PRO A 583 40.51 -10.60 17.98
C PRO A 583 40.18 -9.12 18.18
N GLY A 584 41.21 -8.27 18.11
CA GLY A 584 41.02 -6.82 18.16
C GLY A 584 40.03 -6.35 17.09
N LEU A 585 39.09 -5.49 17.50
CA LEU A 585 38.11 -4.87 16.61
C LEU A 585 38.82 -3.86 15.69
N GLU A 586 38.36 -3.77 14.44
CA GLU A 586 38.76 -2.68 13.53
C GLU A 586 38.29 -1.34 14.11
N THR A 587 38.95 -0.24 13.71
CA THR A 587 38.64 1.13 14.19
C THR A 587 37.21 1.60 13.92
N ASP A 588 36.49 0.89 13.05
CA ASP A 588 35.14 1.23 12.62
C ASP A 588 34.05 0.61 13.52
N PHE A 589 34.43 -0.15 14.56
CA PHE A 589 33.50 -0.83 15.48
C PHE A 589 33.81 -0.50 16.94
N ASP A 590 32.77 -0.10 17.67
CA ASP A 590 32.88 0.33 19.07
C ASP A 590 32.69 -0.83 20.06
N GLY A 591 32.19 -1.99 19.61
CA GLY A 591 31.94 -3.14 20.48
C GLY A 591 31.32 -4.38 19.82
N VAL A 592 30.94 -5.34 20.65
CA VAL A 592 30.25 -6.59 20.26
C VAL A 592 28.99 -6.79 21.11
N SER A 593 27.90 -7.18 20.46
CA SER A 593 26.67 -7.65 21.11
C SER A 593 26.45 -9.13 20.87
N ILE A 594 25.91 -9.81 21.88
CA ILE A 594 25.68 -11.26 21.86
C ILE A 594 24.24 -11.58 22.24
N LEU A 595 23.58 -12.35 21.38
CA LEU A 595 22.30 -12.98 21.67
C LEU A 595 22.53 -14.39 22.18
N VAL A 596 21.79 -14.77 23.22
CA VAL A 596 21.62 -16.17 23.65
C VAL A 596 20.14 -16.48 23.59
N ASN A 597 19.76 -17.50 22.82
CA ASN A 597 18.37 -17.90 22.60
C ASN A 597 17.48 -16.74 22.15
N ASP A 598 17.98 -15.95 21.19
CA ASP A 598 17.28 -14.81 20.60
C ASP A 598 17.04 -13.61 21.56
N VAL A 599 17.67 -13.61 22.74
CA VAL A 599 17.67 -12.52 23.75
C VAL A 599 19.04 -11.86 23.84
N GLU A 600 19.11 -10.52 23.83
CA GLU A 600 20.37 -9.80 24.00
C GLU A 600 20.86 -9.93 25.45
N ARG A 601 21.95 -10.66 25.65
CA ARG A 601 22.50 -10.95 26.99
C ARG A 601 23.75 -10.13 27.30
N PHE A 602 24.45 -9.64 26.28
CA PHE A 602 25.72 -8.94 26.46
C PHE A 602 25.93 -7.86 25.42
N ARG A 603 26.50 -6.73 25.87
CA ARG A 603 27.07 -5.66 25.06
C ARG A 603 28.41 -5.32 25.69
N GLY A 604 29.49 -5.42 24.95
CA GLY A 604 30.83 -5.08 25.40
C GLY A 604 31.45 -4.05 24.49
N TYR A 605 31.78 -2.88 25.03
CA TYR A 605 32.49 -1.84 24.30
C TYR A 605 33.99 -2.00 24.46
N VAL A 606 34.74 -1.53 23.46
CA VAL A 606 36.22 -1.57 23.47
C VAL A 606 36.78 -0.77 24.66
N ASP A 607 36.09 0.29 25.06
CA ASP A 607 36.53 1.21 26.10
C ASP A 607 36.14 0.77 27.53
N ASP A 608 35.40 -0.34 27.69
CA ASP A 608 34.93 -0.83 28.98
C ASP A 608 35.95 -1.74 29.69
N GLU A 609 36.45 -1.31 30.86
CA GLU A 609 37.25 -2.11 31.79
C GLU A 609 36.36 -3.08 32.61
N PRO A 610 36.81 -4.29 33.00
CA PRO A 610 38.21 -4.76 33.11
C PRO A 610 38.71 -5.65 31.95
N ARG A 611 37.98 -5.73 30.83
CA ARG A 611 38.34 -6.62 29.70
C ARG A 611 38.47 -5.91 28.36
N ASN A 612 38.35 -4.58 28.29
CA ASN A 612 38.20 -3.82 27.03
C ASN A 612 37.09 -4.43 26.14
N GLY A 613 36.04 -4.94 26.79
CA GLY A 613 34.98 -5.73 26.14
C GLY A 613 35.40 -7.10 25.57
N ARG A 614 36.65 -7.57 25.71
CA ARG A 614 37.25 -8.72 24.97
C ARG A 614 36.96 -10.11 25.54
N GLY A 615 35.74 -10.36 26.00
CA GLY A 615 35.35 -11.73 26.30
C GLY A 615 34.03 -11.84 27.04
N PHE A 616 33.24 -12.82 26.61
CA PHE A 616 31.94 -13.13 27.18
C PHE A 616 31.96 -14.55 27.75
N MET A 617 31.56 -14.68 29.01
CA MET A 617 31.41 -15.97 29.68
C MET A 617 29.93 -16.20 29.95
N TRP A 618 29.41 -17.32 29.48
CA TRP A 618 28.05 -17.78 29.74
C TRP A 618 28.07 -19.02 30.62
N GLU A 619 27.23 -19.03 31.65
CA GLU A 619 27.08 -20.15 32.56
C GLU A 619 25.74 -20.84 32.34
N ARG A 620 25.78 -22.16 32.14
CA ARG A 620 24.60 -23.02 32.10
C ARG A 620 24.34 -23.54 33.51
N GLN A 621 23.14 -23.24 34.01
CA GLN A 621 22.68 -23.73 35.31
C GLN A 621 22.66 -25.27 35.34
N ALA A 622 23.05 -25.85 36.48
CA ALA A 622 23.01 -27.29 36.69
C ALA A 622 21.60 -27.86 36.47
N GLY A 623 21.48 -28.91 35.65
CA GLY A 623 20.20 -29.56 35.33
C GLY A 623 19.47 -29.02 34.09
N LEU A 624 19.98 -27.98 33.43
CA LEU A 624 19.41 -27.46 32.20
C LEU A 624 19.81 -28.36 30.99
N ASP A 625 18.92 -29.23 30.54
CA ASP A 625 19.13 -30.14 29.40
C ASP A 625 18.56 -29.55 28.09
N SER A 626 19.11 -28.42 27.65
CA SER A 626 18.66 -27.75 26.41
C SER A 626 19.82 -27.25 25.56
N ASN A 627 19.57 -27.10 24.26
CA ASN A 627 20.52 -26.48 23.34
C ASN A 627 20.52 -24.97 23.56
N GLU A 628 21.68 -24.31 23.52
CA GLU A 628 21.76 -22.85 23.62
C GLU A 628 22.33 -22.26 22.33
N TYR A 629 21.63 -21.27 21.79
CA TYR A 629 21.94 -20.68 20.49
C TYR A 629 22.58 -19.30 20.66
N PHE A 630 23.80 -19.14 20.15
CA PHE A 630 24.59 -17.92 20.27
C PHE A 630 24.70 -17.20 18.92
N ARG A 631 24.48 -15.89 18.93
CA ARG A 631 24.66 -15.03 17.74
C ARG A 631 25.44 -13.78 18.11
N PHE A 632 26.27 -13.30 17.20
CA PHE A 632 27.23 -12.23 17.46
C PHE A 632 27.06 -11.12 16.43
N ALA A 633 27.12 -9.86 16.87
CA ALA A 633 27.09 -8.69 16.00
C ALA A 633 28.12 -7.66 16.45
N PHE A 634 28.66 -6.91 15.49
CA PHE A 634 29.41 -5.70 15.82
C PHE A 634 28.48 -4.55 16.20
N MET A 635 29.04 -3.56 16.91
CA MET A 635 28.35 -2.35 17.33
C MET A 635 29.03 -1.10 16.76
N GLN A 636 28.21 -0.11 16.40
CA GLN A 636 28.61 1.26 16.06
C GLN A 636 27.77 2.23 16.90
N GLY A 637 28.42 2.92 17.82
CA GLY A 637 27.79 3.60 18.94
C GLY A 637 26.87 2.64 19.69
N THR A 638 25.64 3.07 19.91
CA THR A 638 24.61 2.26 20.59
C THR A 638 23.86 1.30 19.66
N ALA A 639 24.15 1.30 18.36
CA ALA A 639 23.45 0.46 17.37
C ALA A 639 24.24 -0.82 17.10
N THR A 640 23.54 -1.94 17.00
CA THR A 640 24.11 -3.22 16.53
C THR A 640 23.91 -3.37 15.02
N LEU A 641 24.88 -4.04 14.39
CA LEU A 641 24.84 -4.43 12.98
C LEU A 641 24.16 -5.80 12.82
N ASP A 642 24.39 -6.51 11.71
CA ASP A 642 23.79 -7.83 11.50
C ASP A 642 24.41 -8.88 12.43
N TYR A 643 23.55 -9.76 12.95
CA TYR A 643 23.95 -10.93 13.71
C TYR A 643 24.32 -12.09 12.79
N THR A 644 25.38 -12.81 13.16
CA THR A 644 25.75 -14.11 12.58
C THR A 644 24.60 -15.11 12.66
N ARG A 645 24.64 -16.17 11.85
CA ARG A 645 23.84 -17.37 12.13
C ARG A 645 24.18 -17.95 13.52
N ALA A 646 23.29 -18.80 14.03
CA ALA A 646 23.45 -19.35 15.36
C ALA A 646 24.59 -20.37 15.37
N GLY A 647 25.53 -20.21 16.30
CA GLY A 647 26.32 -21.32 16.81
C GLY A 647 25.54 -22.01 17.93
N THR A 648 25.75 -23.31 18.11
CA THR A 648 24.98 -24.11 19.07
C THR A 648 25.91 -24.69 20.12
N TRP A 649 25.64 -24.38 21.39
CA TRP A 649 26.18 -25.14 22.51
C TRP A 649 25.18 -26.23 22.87
N THR A 650 25.47 -27.47 22.45
CA THR A 650 24.52 -28.57 22.57
C THR A 650 24.27 -28.95 24.01
N LYS A 651 23.19 -29.68 24.26
CA LYS A 651 22.87 -30.24 25.58
C LYS A 651 23.99 -31.13 26.14
N GLU A 652 24.73 -31.85 25.28
CA GLU A 652 25.91 -32.65 25.65
C GLU A 652 27.16 -31.80 25.93
N GLY A 653 27.06 -30.48 25.81
CA GLY A 653 28.15 -29.54 26.09
C GLY A 653 29.13 -29.34 24.92
N LYS A 654 28.80 -29.78 23.70
CA LYS A 654 29.64 -29.61 22.51
C LYS A 654 29.32 -28.29 21.80
N TRP A 655 30.33 -27.65 21.23
CA TRP A 655 30.14 -26.47 20.38
C TRP A 655 30.03 -26.88 18.91
N VAL A 656 28.97 -26.38 18.25
CA VAL A 656 28.77 -26.46 16.81
C VAL A 656 28.93 -25.05 16.24
N GLU A 657 29.85 -24.89 15.30
CA GLU A 657 30.14 -23.60 14.69
C GLU A 657 28.95 -23.07 13.88
N MET A 658 28.84 -21.75 13.85
CA MET A 658 27.81 -21.05 13.10
C MET A 658 28.03 -21.19 11.59
N ALA A 659 26.94 -21.36 10.84
CA ALA A 659 26.97 -21.28 9.39
C ALA A 659 27.35 -19.86 8.91
N PRO A 660 27.93 -19.71 7.70
CA PRO A 660 28.26 -18.40 7.17
C PRO A 660 27.01 -17.56 6.87
N GLY A 661 27.15 -16.24 7.02
CA GLY A 661 26.13 -15.25 6.65
C GLY A 661 25.34 -14.67 7.83
N PRO A 662 24.56 -13.61 7.58
CA PRO A 662 23.72 -12.96 8.58
C PRO A 662 22.45 -13.77 8.84
N SER A 663 21.74 -13.41 9.92
CA SER A 663 20.48 -14.07 10.30
C SER A 663 19.41 -13.15 10.90
N ARG A 664 19.82 -12.01 11.48
CA ARG A 664 18.94 -11.08 12.19
C ARG A 664 19.58 -9.70 12.24
N ARG A 665 18.78 -8.64 12.15
CA ARG A 665 19.21 -7.23 12.35
C ARG A 665 18.51 -6.62 13.57
N VAL A 666 19.02 -5.49 14.07
CA VAL A 666 18.41 -4.58 15.06
C VAL A 666 18.01 -3.27 14.39
N LYS A 667 16.86 -2.72 14.78
CA LYS A 667 16.41 -1.42 14.27
C LYS A 667 17.40 -0.36 14.76
N ARG A 668 18.04 0.39 13.84
CA ARG A 668 18.90 1.52 14.21
C ARG A 668 18.01 2.56 14.91
N GLU A 669 18.32 2.92 16.15
CA GLU A 669 17.75 4.12 16.75
C GLU A 669 18.16 5.31 15.88
N GLU A 670 17.20 5.88 15.15
CA GLU A 670 17.40 7.19 14.56
C GLU A 670 17.47 8.20 15.70
N ARG A 671 18.66 8.75 15.97
CA ARG A 671 18.76 10.02 16.71
C ARG A 671 18.05 11.09 15.89
N GLY A 672 16.77 11.35 16.17
CA GLY A 672 16.06 12.47 15.58
C GLY A 672 14.54 12.42 15.70
N GLY A 673 14.01 12.99 16.79
CA GLY A 673 12.68 13.60 16.79
C GLY A 673 11.59 12.87 17.57
N GLY A 674 11.63 12.97 18.91
CA GLY A 674 10.47 12.60 19.74
C GLY A 674 10.76 12.60 21.23
N LEU A 675 10.63 13.75 21.90
CA LEU A 675 10.35 13.80 23.34
C LEU A 675 9.21 14.78 23.57
N LEU A 676 8.00 14.23 23.72
CA LEU A 676 7.00 14.78 24.63
C LEU A 676 7.19 14.05 25.96
N GLY A 677 7.44 14.81 27.02
CA GLY A 677 7.64 14.31 28.37
C GLY A 677 8.01 15.45 29.31
N GLY A 678 7.22 16.53 29.31
CA GLY A 678 7.33 17.60 30.29
C GLY A 678 6.71 17.15 31.60
N SER A 679 7.53 17.15 32.64
CA SER A 679 7.22 16.86 34.04
C SER A 679 6.09 17.73 34.60
N SER A 680 5.34 17.11 35.51
CA SER A 680 4.49 17.71 36.53
C SER A 680 5.19 18.84 37.31
N GLU A 681 4.53 20.00 37.37
CA GLU A 681 4.34 20.80 38.60
C GLU A 681 2.85 20.83 38.92
#